data_AF-A0ABD0RVH1-F1
#
_entry.id   AF-A0ABD0RVH1-F1
#
_cell.length_a   1.000
_cell.length_b   1.000
_cell.length_c   1.000
_cell.angle_alpha   90.00
_cell.angle_beta   90.00
_cell.angle_gamma   90.00
#
_symmetry.space_group_name_H-M   'P 1'
#
loop_
_entity.id
_entity.type
_entity.pdbx_description
1 polymer ?
#
loop_
_entity_poly.entity_id
_entity_poly.type
_entity_poly.pdbx_seq_one_letter_code
_entity_poly.pdbx_strand_id
1 'polypeptide(L)'
;MCPDPQCQAKLIFPAHTSMSIECTECGQRHEQKNLANVEEVTDPDVVLHNLLRNALLGVPGPPKKGSELVKVMGLSNYHCKLLSPILTRYGMDKQTGTAKLLKEMNQGEIFECSLLGDRAFLIEQEHVSTVGYGRDRSGSLIYLHDTLEEIKKANLNRECLIPVHVDGDGHCLVHAVSRALVGRELFWHALRENLKLNFKQNLGRYKALFQDFIDAAEWEDIINECDPLFVPPEGVPLGLRNIHIFGLANVLHRPIILLDSLSGMRSSGDYSATFLPGLVPEEQCRGKDGTLNKPICIAWSSSGRNHYLPLVGIKGLALPRLPAALLPKAWGVPQELIRKYVSLDSSGSCVIGGDRSLQDKYLLRLVGAMEDVFMDKHGIHPALVADVHQYIYRRTGVIGVQPEEVTEAAKKSVQEGRLHRCLVCNALSELHVPAEWLIPGGKLYNLAKSTHGTLRADKNYSFPLNSLVCSYNPEKDVLVPDYKLSSLTACTWCHGTSVRRVRGDGSVVYLDGDRTNTRSQGGKCGCGFKHFWEGKEYDNLPEAFPITLEWAGRVVRETVYWFQYEADPTLNSNVYDVTMRLVTKHFPGEFGSEILVQKVVNTILHHTAKRSQDEYNPVAIEGAHVQDGREESESATHPPTKIILTGQKGKTLHKEELVMSKTERVLQHSISEQAALSQRRSTDRLRQQDPRPSSPSSSSSSAPPTPTKVPPTSGEKKIRVTTSDGRQAMLTLQPHTTYGELQSSIVQVFNLSPGQLCIRHGFPPRELPPPRPEDQNQPVALQHGDRISVEALKESSPDTQMTQTHTHAPQTHAHSDPRLSRTSSRELQDNIDLEMSSLCLLAALM
;
A
#
# COMPACT_ATOMS: atom_id res chain seq x y z
N MET A 1 6.63 8.02 -1.69
CA MET A 1 6.25 6.58 -1.50
C MET A 1 4.89 6.45 -0.82
N CYS A 2 4.24 5.28 -0.80
CA CYS A 2 3.08 5.04 0.09
C CYS A 2 3.55 5.06 1.57
N PRO A 3 2.93 5.87 2.46
CA PRO A 3 3.32 5.96 3.87
C PRO A 3 3.13 4.68 4.71
N ASP A 4 2.17 3.80 4.38
CA ASP A 4 1.92 2.56 5.15
C ASP A 4 3.20 1.70 5.22
N PRO A 5 3.74 1.42 6.42
CA PRO A 5 4.99 0.66 6.59
C PRO A 5 4.96 -0.77 6.02
N GLN A 6 3.79 -1.40 5.96
CA GLN A 6 3.59 -2.74 5.42
C GLN A 6 3.32 -2.74 3.91
N CYS A 7 3.09 -1.56 3.32
CA CYS A 7 2.80 -1.40 1.90
C CYS A 7 4.02 -0.88 1.12
N GLN A 8 4.51 0.32 1.46
CA GLN A 8 5.63 1.02 0.81
C GLN A 8 5.63 0.98 -0.75
N ALA A 9 4.46 0.89 -1.38
CA ALA A 9 4.31 0.81 -2.84
C ALA A 9 4.64 2.16 -3.52
N LYS A 10 5.26 2.11 -4.72
CA LYS A 10 5.59 3.33 -5.50
C LYS A 10 4.31 3.93 -6.07
N LEU A 11 3.93 5.08 -5.53
CA LEU A 11 2.78 5.87 -5.97
C LEU A 11 3.19 6.74 -7.17
N ILE A 12 2.40 6.68 -8.26
CA ILE A 12 2.62 7.46 -9.48
C ILE A 12 1.29 8.18 -9.80
N PHE A 13 1.33 9.49 -9.98
CA PHE A 13 0.13 10.33 -10.15
C PHE A 13 0.40 11.53 -11.07
N PRO A 14 -0.62 12.05 -11.79
CA PRO A 14 -0.48 13.29 -12.56
C PRO A 14 -0.22 14.49 -11.64
N ALA A 15 0.87 15.23 -11.93
CA ALA A 15 1.34 16.36 -11.12
C ALA A 15 0.33 17.53 -10.97
N HIS A 16 -0.72 17.59 -11.80
CA HIS A 16 -1.65 18.73 -11.87
C HIS A 16 -3.14 18.35 -11.78
N THR A 17 -3.47 17.12 -11.37
CA THR A 17 -4.87 16.62 -11.46
C THR A 17 -5.38 15.88 -10.21
N SER A 18 -4.51 15.38 -9.34
CA SER A 18 -4.89 14.43 -8.28
C SER A 18 -4.45 14.88 -6.89
N MET A 19 -5.17 15.80 -6.25
CA MET A 19 -4.84 16.31 -4.89
C MET A 19 -4.68 15.21 -3.83
N SER A 20 -5.29 14.04 -4.04
CA SER A 20 -4.96 12.80 -3.35
C SER A 20 -4.80 11.65 -4.34
N ILE A 21 -4.00 10.65 -3.96
CA ILE A 21 -3.85 9.37 -4.67
C ILE A 21 -4.27 8.22 -3.75
N GLU A 22 -5.01 7.26 -4.31
CA GLU A 22 -5.31 5.97 -3.69
C GLU A 22 -4.19 4.97 -4.02
N CYS A 23 -3.62 4.32 -3.02
CA CYS A 23 -2.63 3.26 -3.22
C CYS A 23 -3.29 2.00 -3.77
N THR A 24 -2.84 1.50 -4.92
CA THR A 24 -3.41 0.29 -5.55
C THR A 24 -3.14 -1.01 -4.77
N GLU A 25 -2.22 -0.97 -3.80
CA GLU A 25 -1.80 -2.15 -3.02
C GLU A 25 -2.49 -2.25 -1.66
N CYS A 26 -2.50 -1.17 -0.86
CA CYS A 26 -3.14 -1.12 0.45
C CYS A 26 -4.47 -0.35 0.50
N GLY A 27 -4.93 0.22 -0.63
CA GLY A 27 -6.21 0.94 -0.75
C GLY A 27 -6.32 2.24 0.05
N GLN A 28 -5.31 2.57 0.86
CA GLN A 28 -5.24 3.83 1.60
C GLN A 28 -5.16 5.01 0.62
N ARG A 29 -5.78 6.14 0.99
CA ARG A 29 -5.77 7.36 0.18
C ARG A 29 -4.98 8.45 0.88
N HIS A 30 -3.96 8.96 0.19
CA HIS A 30 -3.02 9.94 0.73
C HIS A 30 -3.14 11.25 -0.05
N GLU A 31 -3.20 12.38 0.65
CA GLU A 31 -3.04 13.69 0.03
C GLU A 31 -1.60 13.88 -0.45
N GLN A 32 -1.40 14.49 -1.64
CA GLN A 32 -0.05 14.69 -2.20
C GLN A 32 0.91 15.39 -1.23
N LYS A 33 0.39 16.36 -0.46
CA LYS A 33 1.16 17.15 0.52
C LYS A 33 1.73 16.34 1.68
N ASN A 34 1.20 15.12 1.93
CA ASN A 34 1.62 14.22 2.99
C ASN A 34 2.59 13.13 2.49
N LEU A 35 2.94 13.12 1.20
CA LEU A 35 3.84 12.13 0.61
C LEU A 35 5.29 12.58 0.69
N ALA A 36 6.13 11.80 1.39
CA ALA A 36 7.57 11.97 1.35
C ALA A 36 8.17 11.47 0.02
N ASN A 37 9.24 12.14 -0.41
CA ASN A 37 10.06 11.86 -1.59
C ASN A 37 9.19 11.75 -2.85
N VAL A 38 8.63 12.89 -3.26
CA VAL A 38 7.91 13.07 -4.53
C VAL A 38 8.88 13.65 -5.55
N GLU A 39 9.13 12.88 -6.61
CA GLU A 39 10.01 13.23 -7.72
C GLU A 39 9.17 13.36 -9.00
N GLU A 40 9.52 14.30 -9.87
CA GLU A 40 8.91 14.40 -11.19
C GLU A 40 9.49 13.30 -12.09
N VAL A 41 8.64 12.49 -12.71
CA VAL A 41 9.09 11.41 -13.60
C VAL A 41 9.46 12.02 -14.95
N THR A 42 10.75 12.25 -15.18
CA THR A 42 11.30 12.84 -16.41
C THR A 42 11.57 11.82 -17.51
N ASP A 43 11.70 10.53 -17.17
CA ASP A 43 11.90 9.45 -18.14
C ASP A 43 10.71 9.35 -19.11
N PRO A 44 10.91 9.59 -20.42
CA PRO A 44 9.84 9.51 -21.40
C PRO A 44 9.27 8.11 -21.57
N ASP A 45 10.01 7.03 -21.30
CA ASP A 45 9.54 5.65 -21.48
C ASP A 45 8.79 5.11 -20.24
N VAL A 46 9.15 5.45 -19.00
CA VAL A 46 8.26 5.24 -17.83
C VAL A 46 7.02 6.15 -17.90
N VAL A 47 7.14 7.39 -18.39
CA VAL A 47 5.97 8.26 -18.65
C VAL A 47 5.08 7.64 -19.74
N LEU A 48 5.67 7.21 -20.87
CA LEU A 48 4.93 6.59 -21.97
C LEU A 48 4.31 5.26 -21.54
N HIS A 49 5.04 4.38 -20.85
CA HIS A 49 4.50 3.11 -20.33
C HIS A 49 3.30 3.36 -19.40
N ASN A 50 3.37 4.34 -18.50
CA ASN A 50 2.25 4.67 -17.61
C ASN A 50 1.12 5.45 -18.31
N LEU A 51 1.38 6.19 -19.38
CA LEU A 51 0.33 6.78 -20.23
C LEU A 51 -0.35 5.73 -21.10
N LEU A 52 0.40 4.83 -21.76
CA LEU A 52 -0.11 3.71 -22.54
C LEU A 52 -1.02 2.81 -21.70
N ARG A 53 -0.59 2.48 -20.47
CA ARG A 53 -1.33 1.75 -19.43
C ARG A 53 -2.66 2.41 -19.03
N ASN A 54 -2.79 3.72 -19.22
CA ASN A 54 -3.98 4.49 -18.85
C ASN A 54 -4.83 4.95 -20.05
N ALA A 55 -4.31 4.94 -21.29
CA ALA A 55 -4.92 5.67 -22.41
C ALA A 55 -4.92 5.00 -23.79
N LEU A 56 -4.03 4.03 -24.09
CA LEU A 56 -3.79 3.60 -25.48
C LEU A 56 -3.73 2.09 -25.74
N LEU A 57 -3.62 1.25 -24.71
CA LEU A 57 -3.61 -0.20 -24.89
C LEU A 57 -4.91 -0.84 -24.40
N GLY A 58 -5.65 -1.45 -25.33
CA GLY A 58 -6.68 -2.47 -25.03
C GLY A 58 -6.09 -3.81 -24.57
N VAL A 59 -4.88 -3.79 -24.03
CA VAL A 59 -4.17 -4.94 -23.45
C VAL A 59 -4.45 -4.92 -21.94
N PRO A 60 -4.90 -6.03 -21.33
CA PRO A 60 -5.23 -6.03 -19.92
C PRO A 60 -3.95 -5.90 -19.07
N GLY A 61 -3.74 -4.70 -18.52
CA GLY A 61 -2.85 -4.55 -17.36
C GLY A 61 -3.36 -5.36 -16.16
N PRO A 62 -2.53 -5.56 -15.12
CA PRO A 62 -2.93 -6.33 -13.94
C PRO A 62 -4.25 -5.80 -13.36
N PRO A 63 -5.20 -6.68 -13.00
CA PRO A 63 -6.57 -6.26 -12.72
C PRO A 63 -6.59 -5.40 -11.46
N LYS A 64 -7.46 -4.37 -11.41
CA LYS A 64 -7.64 -3.58 -10.18
C LYS A 64 -8.01 -4.52 -9.04
N LYS A 65 -7.28 -4.50 -7.92
CA LYS A 65 -7.57 -5.34 -6.75
C LYS A 65 -9.03 -5.11 -6.31
N GLY A 66 -9.72 -6.19 -5.99
CA GLY A 66 -11.04 -6.09 -5.38
C GLY A 66 -10.92 -5.65 -3.92
N SER A 67 -12.02 -5.15 -3.35
CA SER A 67 -12.09 -4.75 -1.94
C SER A 67 -11.61 -5.85 -0.99
N GLU A 68 -11.94 -7.10 -1.31
CA GLU A 68 -11.59 -8.31 -0.58
C GLU A 68 -10.07 -8.60 -0.57
N LEU A 69 -9.31 -8.02 -1.51
CA LEU A 69 -7.87 -8.21 -1.70
C LEU A 69 -7.02 -6.98 -1.34
N VAL A 70 -7.64 -5.90 -0.86
CA VAL A 70 -6.93 -4.72 -0.34
C VAL A 70 -6.22 -5.09 0.97
N LYS A 71 -4.90 -4.86 1.06
CA LYS A 71 -4.10 -5.19 2.25
C LYS A 71 -3.92 -3.99 3.17
N VAL A 72 -4.64 -3.94 4.30
CA VAL A 72 -4.46 -2.90 5.33
C VAL A 72 -3.64 -3.46 6.48
N MET A 73 -2.48 -2.86 6.75
CA MET A 73 -1.45 -3.43 7.63
C MET A 73 -1.09 -4.87 7.21
N GLY A 74 -0.82 -5.08 5.92
CA GLY A 74 -0.48 -6.38 5.33
C GLY A 74 -1.64 -7.36 5.11
N LEU A 75 -2.77 -7.21 5.82
CA LEU A 75 -3.88 -8.16 5.82
C LEU A 75 -5.08 -7.70 4.97
N SER A 76 -5.63 -8.60 4.16
CA SER A 76 -6.87 -8.42 3.40
C SER A 76 -8.01 -9.33 3.90
N ASN A 77 -9.25 -9.05 3.49
CA ASN A 77 -10.42 -9.86 3.89
C ASN A 77 -10.31 -11.30 3.36
N TYR A 78 -9.92 -11.49 2.10
CA TYR A 78 -9.68 -12.82 1.51
C TYR A 78 -8.62 -13.61 2.28
N HIS A 79 -7.56 -12.95 2.75
CA HIS A 79 -6.53 -13.56 3.59
C HIS A 79 -7.07 -13.94 4.98
N CYS A 80 -7.95 -13.13 5.56
CA CYS A 80 -8.67 -13.47 6.79
C CYS A 80 -9.59 -14.69 6.60
N LYS A 81 -10.17 -14.88 5.41
CA LYS A 81 -11.05 -16.02 5.11
C LYS A 81 -10.30 -17.34 5.05
N LEU A 82 -9.13 -17.38 4.40
CA LEU A 82 -8.24 -18.55 4.37
C LEU A 82 -7.81 -19.00 5.79
N LEU A 83 -7.63 -18.05 6.72
CA LEU A 83 -7.11 -18.33 8.06
C LEU A 83 -8.19 -18.59 9.12
N SER A 84 -9.42 -18.10 8.95
CA SER A 84 -10.50 -18.28 9.94
C SER A 84 -10.82 -19.76 10.29
N PRO A 85 -10.83 -20.71 9.34
CA PRO A 85 -11.00 -22.13 9.66
C PRO A 85 -9.86 -22.70 10.52
N ILE A 86 -8.62 -22.23 10.33
CA ILE A 86 -7.46 -22.63 11.14
C ILE A 86 -7.60 -22.06 12.56
N LEU A 87 -7.84 -20.74 12.67
CA LEU A 87 -7.99 -20.03 13.95
C LEU A 87 -9.23 -20.48 14.75
N THR A 88 -10.20 -21.15 14.10
CA THR A 88 -11.30 -21.81 14.80
C THR A 88 -10.83 -22.99 15.66
N ARG A 89 -9.70 -23.63 15.33
CA ARG A 89 -9.18 -24.85 15.99
C ARG A 89 -7.80 -24.67 16.64
N TYR A 90 -7.06 -23.64 16.23
CA TYR A 90 -5.71 -23.32 16.71
C TYR A 90 -5.69 -21.96 17.43
N GLY A 91 -4.92 -21.88 18.51
CA GLY A 91 -4.57 -20.64 19.18
C GLY A 91 -3.07 -20.33 19.02
N MET A 92 -2.65 -19.15 19.49
CA MET A 92 -1.24 -18.80 19.61
C MET A 92 -0.80 -18.87 21.08
N ASP A 93 0.25 -19.63 21.35
CA ASP A 93 0.94 -19.61 22.64
C ASP A 93 1.63 -18.25 22.83
N LYS A 94 1.30 -17.57 23.94
CA LYS A 94 1.79 -16.21 24.22
C LYS A 94 3.30 -16.16 24.47
N GLN A 95 3.88 -17.21 25.06
CA GLN A 95 5.29 -17.28 25.43
C GLN A 95 6.16 -17.52 24.20
N THR A 96 5.87 -18.58 23.44
CA THR A 96 6.65 -18.95 22.25
C THR A 96 6.27 -18.14 21.01
N GLY A 97 5.02 -17.67 20.92
CA GLY A 97 4.47 -17.05 19.70
C GLY A 97 4.05 -18.04 18.61
N THR A 98 4.19 -19.34 18.86
CA THR A 98 3.83 -20.40 17.90
C THR A 98 2.36 -20.80 18.02
N ALA A 99 1.82 -21.40 16.96
CA ALA A 99 0.48 -21.99 17.00
C ALA A 99 0.46 -23.32 17.78
N LYS A 100 -0.66 -23.59 18.44
CA LYS A 100 -1.00 -24.87 19.10
C LYS A 100 -2.48 -25.15 18.93
N LEU A 101 -2.90 -26.41 19.02
CA LEU A 101 -4.33 -26.73 19.05
C LEU A 101 -4.95 -26.15 20.32
N LEU A 102 -6.16 -25.60 20.22
CA LEU A 102 -6.87 -25.05 21.39
C LEU A 102 -7.05 -26.10 22.49
N LYS A 103 -7.24 -27.37 22.11
CA LYS A 103 -7.32 -28.51 23.02
C LYS A 103 -6.04 -28.72 23.84
N GLU A 104 -4.86 -28.55 23.22
CA GLU A 104 -3.55 -28.62 23.90
C GLU A 104 -3.32 -27.43 24.85
N MET A 105 -3.97 -26.30 24.56
CA MET A 105 -3.99 -25.10 25.40
C MET A 105 -5.07 -25.15 26.50
N ASN A 106 -5.81 -26.26 26.64
CA ASN A 106 -7.00 -26.41 27.49
C ASN A 106 -8.13 -25.40 27.21
N GLN A 107 -8.29 -25.02 25.94
CA GLN A 107 -9.27 -24.04 25.42
C GLN A 107 -10.37 -24.69 24.56
N GLY A 108 -10.59 -25.99 24.70
CA GLY A 108 -11.65 -26.73 24.01
C GLY A 108 -11.35 -27.13 22.55
N GLU A 109 -12.36 -27.65 21.86
CA GLU A 109 -12.26 -28.13 20.47
C GLU A 109 -12.43 -27.00 19.42
N ILE A 110 -13.07 -25.88 19.81
CA ILE A 110 -13.27 -24.69 18.98
C ILE A 110 -13.00 -23.43 19.80
N PHE A 111 -12.59 -22.34 19.13
CA PHE A 111 -12.35 -21.05 19.78
C PHE A 111 -13.65 -20.50 20.40
N GLU A 112 -13.66 -20.31 21.71
CA GLU A 112 -14.84 -19.81 22.43
C GLU A 112 -15.08 -18.32 22.17
N CYS A 113 -16.11 -17.99 21.39
CA CYS A 113 -16.35 -16.60 20.97
C CYS A 113 -16.78 -15.65 22.11
N SER A 114 -17.20 -16.18 23.27
CA SER A 114 -17.46 -15.39 24.49
C SER A 114 -16.23 -14.57 24.92
N LEU A 115 -15.02 -15.05 24.62
CA LEU A 115 -13.74 -14.39 24.92
C LEU A 115 -13.53 -13.08 24.14
N LEU A 116 -14.34 -12.82 23.12
CA LEU A 116 -14.40 -11.54 22.40
C LEU A 116 -15.50 -10.61 22.95
N GLY A 117 -16.31 -11.05 23.92
CA GLY A 117 -17.43 -10.29 24.48
C GLY A 117 -17.06 -8.91 25.03
N ASP A 118 -15.84 -8.73 25.57
CA ASP A 118 -15.34 -7.44 26.05
C ASP A 118 -14.65 -6.58 24.98
N ARG A 119 -14.51 -7.06 23.72
CA ARG A 119 -13.70 -6.43 22.66
C ARG A 119 -14.50 -5.56 21.72
N ALA A 120 -13.97 -4.39 21.37
CA ALA A 120 -14.58 -3.54 20.36
C ALA A 120 -13.53 -2.90 19.46
N PHE A 121 -13.84 -2.83 18.17
CA PHE A 121 -13.00 -2.17 17.19
C PHE A 121 -13.34 -0.68 17.10
N LEU A 122 -12.28 0.14 17.16
CA LEU A 122 -12.31 1.56 16.82
C LEU A 122 -11.41 1.77 15.61
N ILE A 123 -11.95 2.32 14.51
CA ILE A 123 -11.20 2.52 13.27
C ILE A 123 -10.28 3.74 13.37
N GLU A 124 -9.06 3.62 12.86
CA GLU A 124 -8.12 4.74 12.79
C GLU A 124 -8.54 5.73 11.70
N GLN A 125 -8.43 7.03 11.98
CA GLN A 125 -8.91 8.09 11.08
C GLN A 125 -8.30 8.02 9.67
N GLU A 126 -7.03 7.63 9.56
CA GLU A 126 -6.34 7.42 8.28
C GLU A 126 -6.92 6.25 7.46
N HIS A 127 -7.47 5.22 8.12
CA HIS A 127 -8.06 4.05 7.48
C HIS A 127 -9.53 4.24 7.09
N VAL A 128 -10.22 5.29 7.58
CA VAL A 128 -11.65 5.56 7.32
C VAL A 128 -11.97 5.66 5.82
N SER A 129 -11.04 6.12 4.99
CA SER A 129 -11.26 6.25 3.54
C SER A 129 -10.89 5.02 2.71
N THR A 130 -10.28 3.99 3.32
CA THR A 130 -9.69 2.84 2.61
C THR A 130 -10.74 1.91 2.00
N VAL A 131 -10.59 1.56 0.71
CA VAL A 131 -11.47 0.61 0.02
C VAL A 131 -11.41 -0.77 0.71
N GLY A 132 -12.56 -1.45 0.86
CA GLY A 132 -12.62 -2.81 1.41
C GLY A 132 -12.41 -2.94 2.92
N TYR A 133 -11.96 -1.88 3.60
CA TYR A 133 -11.62 -1.91 5.03
C TYR A 133 -12.21 -0.75 5.84
N GLY A 134 -12.30 0.44 5.23
CA GLY A 134 -12.87 1.65 5.82
C GLY A 134 -14.36 1.77 5.54
N ARG A 135 -14.82 3.02 5.41
CA ARG A 135 -16.23 3.37 5.21
C ARG A 135 -16.81 2.66 3.98
N ASP A 136 -17.98 2.06 4.13
CA ASP A 136 -18.67 1.39 3.03
C ASP A 136 -18.99 2.37 1.88
N ARG A 137 -18.99 1.84 0.65
CA ARG A 137 -19.29 2.55 -0.59
C ARG A 137 -20.45 1.91 -1.39
N SER A 138 -21.12 0.87 -0.86
CA SER A 138 -22.21 0.13 -1.53
C SER A 138 -23.53 0.90 -1.70
N GLY A 139 -23.65 2.07 -1.05
CA GLY A 139 -24.87 2.89 -1.01
C GLY A 139 -25.43 3.10 0.42
N SER A 140 -24.92 2.36 1.40
CA SER A 140 -25.37 2.45 2.80
C SER A 140 -25.32 3.85 3.41
N LEU A 141 -24.37 4.69 2.99
CA LEU A 141 -24.25 6.09 3.43
C LEU A 141 -25.46 6.96 3.03
N ILE A 142 -26.14 6.62 1.93
CA ILE A 142 -27.37 7.27 1.49
C ILE A 142 -28.55 6.66 2.25
N TYR A 143 -28.58 5.33 2.37
CA TYR A 143 -29.68 4.60 3.01
C TYR A 143 -29.81 4.87 4.52
N LEU A 144 -28.68 4.97 5.23
CA LEU A 144 -28.60 5.23 6.66
C LEU A 144 -28.43 6.72 7.01
N HIS A 145 -28.50 7.63 6.02
CA HIS A 145 -28.13 9.04 6.17
C HIS A 145 -28.80 9.70 7.38
N ASP A 146 -30.14 9.69 7.43
CA ASP A 146 -30.90 10.33 8.50
C ASP A 146 -30.62 9.69 9.88
N THR A 147 -30.44 8.36 9.93
CA THR A 147 -30.10 7.62 11.16
C THR A 147 -28.72 8.05 11.68
N LEU A 148 -27.73 8.20 10.80
CA LEU A 148 -26.37 8.63 11.14
C LEU A 148 -26.33 10.11 11.54
N GLU A 149 -27.12 10.98 10.90
CA GLU A 149 -27.23 12.40 11.28
C GLU A 149 -27.90 12.57 12.66
N GLU A 150 -28.92 11.77 13.03
CA GLU A 150 -29.49 11.79 14.38
C GLU A 150 -28.49 11.30 15.45
N ILE A 151 -27.69 10.25 15.15
CA ILE A 151 -26.60 9.82 16.05
C ILE A 151 -25.56 10.93 16.19
N LYS A 152 -25.13 11.54 15.10
CA LYS A 152 -24.18 12.67 15.07
C LYS A 152 -24.67 13.86 15.90
N LYS A 153 -25.96 14.23 15.80
CA LYS A 153 -26.58 15.26 16.67
C LYS A 153 -26.48 14.91 18.15
N ALA A 154 -26.78 13.66 18.52
CA ALA A 154 -26.66 13.16 19.89
C ALA A 154 -25.21 13.11 20.43
N ASN A 155 -24.21 13.26 19.55
CA ASN A 155 -22.78 13.24 19.83
C ASN A 155 -22.10 14.58 19.47
N LEU A 156 -22.69 15.70 19.89
CA LEU A 156 -22.15 17.06 19.74
C LEU A 156 -21.88 17.47 18.27
N ASN A 157 -22.75 17.03 17.35
CA ASN A 157 -22.61 17.17 15.90
C ASN A 157 -21.33 16.54 15.30
N ARG A 158 -20.66 15.64 16.02
CA ARG A 158 -19.47 14.92 15.54
C ARG A 158 -19.83 13.56 14.96
N GLU A 159 -19.31 13.28 13.77
CA GLU A 159 -19.31 11.92 13.20
C GLU A 159 -18.36 11.06 14.05
N CYS A 160 -18.93 10.16 14.85
CA CYS A 160 -18.20 9.29 15.77
C CYS A 160 -18.43 7.81 15.49
N LEU A 161 -19.53 7.46 14.80
CA LEU A 161 -19.94 6.12 14.40
C LEU A 161 -20.09 6.09 12.88
N ILE A 162 -19.49 5.11 12.18
CA ILE A 162 -19.58 5.00 10.72
C ILE A 162 -19.88 3.57 10.24
N PRO A 163 -20.62 3.39 9.12
CA PRO A 163 -20.76 2.10 8.46
C PRO A 163 -19.47 1.76 7.71
N VAL A 164 -18.97 0.55 7.94
CA VAL A 164 -17.70 0.06 7.40
C VAL A 164 -17.93 -1.14 6.48
N HIS A 165 -17.11 -1.28 5.44
CA HIS A 165 -17.21 -2.33 4.44
C HIS A 165 -17.13 -3.75 5.05
N VAL A 166 -17.97 -4.65 4.52
CA VAL A 166 -17.96 -6.11 4.71
C VAL A 166 -18.15 -6.76 3.34
N ASP A 167 -17.56 -7.93 3.13
CA ASP A 167 -17.69 -8.64 1.86
C ASP A 167 -19.08 -9.30 1.69
N GLY A 168 -19.61 -9.24 0.47
CA GLY A 168 -20.94 -9.73 0.10
C GLY A 168 -20.99 -11.21 -0.32
N ASP A 169 -20.40 -12.10 0.48
CA ASP A 169 -20.16 -13.52 0.15
C ASP A 169 -21.13 -14.52 0.81
N GLY A 170 -22.20 -14.04 1.45
CA GLY A 170 -23.14 -14.88 2.22
C GLY A 170 -22.81 -15.01 3.72
N HIS A 171 -21.63 -14.54 4.16
CA HIS A 171 -21.21 -14.57 5.58
C HIS A 171 -21.30 -13.19 6.24
N CYS A 172 -21.88 -12.18 5.56
CA CYS A 172 -21.87 -10.77 5.96
C CYS A 172 -22.32 -10.47 7.42
N LEU A 173 -23.24 -11.24 8.02
CA LEU A 173 -23.59 -11.07 9.44
C LEU A 173 -22.40 -11.36 10.37
N VAL A 174 -21.74 -12.50 10.20
CA VAL A 174 -20.59 -12.89 11.04
C VAL A 174 -19.33 -12.11 10.68
N HIS A 175 -19.19 -11.66 9.43
CA HIS A 175 -18.20 -10.67 9.04
C HIS A 175 -18.42 -9.35 9.77
N ALA A 176 -19.64 -8.80 9.77
CA ALA A 176 -19.98 -7.55 10.46
C ALA A 176 -19.74 -7.66 11.98
N VAL A 177 -20.13 -8.77 12.60
CA VAL A 177 -19.85 -9.02 14.02
C VAL A 177 -18.33 -9.12 14.27
N SER A 178 -17.57 -9.89 13.49
CA SER A 178 -16.10 -9.98 13.60
C SER A 178 -15.43 -8.62 13.40
N ARG A 179 -15.87 -7.83 12.40
CA ARG A 179 -15.43 -6.46 12.14
C ARG A 179 -15.70 -5.52 13.32
N ALA A 180 -16.87 -5.62 13.98
CA ALA A 180 -17.23 -4.78 15.13
C ALA A 180 -16.44 -5.14 16.40
N LEU A 181 -16.02 -6.41 16.56
CA LEU A 181 -15.24 -6.88 17.71
C LEU A 181 -13.72 -6.63 17.56
N VAL A 182 -13.14 -6.94 16.40
CA VAL A 182 -11.67 -6.95 16.18
C VAL A 182 -11.20 -6.27 14.90
N GLY A 183 -12.09 -5.62 14.12
CA GLY A 183 -11.71 -4.86 12.94
C GLY A 183 -11.38 -5.69 11.69
N ARG A 184 -11.50 -7.01 11.77
CA ARG A 184 -11.19 -7.97 10.69
C ARG A 184 -12.30 -9.00 10.58
N GLU A 185 -12.49 -9.60 9.41
CA GLU A 185 -13.40 -10.74 9.20
C GLU A 185 -12.84 -12.06 9.80
N LEU A 186 -11.66 -12.02 10.44
CA LEU A 186 -10.84 -13.15 10.87
C LEU A 186 -11.54 -14.20 11.78
N PHE A 187 -12.63 -13.87 12.47
CA PHE A 187 -13.39 -14.81 13.31
C PHE A 187 -14.72 -15.28 12.70
N TRP A 188 -15.00 -15.00 11.43
CA TRP A 188 -16.28 -15.35 10.79
C TRP A 188 -16.63 -16.84 10.91
N HIS A 189 -15.65 -17.74 10.74
CA HIS A 189 -15.83 -19.18 10.77
C HIS A 189 -16.07 -19.67 12.21
N ALA A 190 -15.30 -19.14 13.17
CA ALA A 190 -15.47 -19.43 14.59
C ALA A 190 -16.86 -18.99 15.09
N LEU A 191 -17.34 -17.82 14.67
CA LEU A 191 -18.68 -17.32 15.01
C LEU A 191 -19.79 -18.25 14.49
N ARG A 192 -19.66 -18.76 13.26
CA ARG A 192 -20.60 -19.75 12.68
C ARG A 192 -20.59 -21.08 13.42
N GLU A 193 -19.41 -21.65 13.70
CA GLU A 193 -19.28 -22.90 14.46
C GLU A 193 -19.81 -22.76 15.91
N ASN A 194 -19.53 -21.64 16.59
CA ASN A 194 -20.06 -21.37 17.93
C ASN A 194 -21.59 -21.21 17.91
N LEU A 195 -22.14 -20.52 16.91
CA LEU A 195 -23.59 -20.34 16.74
C LEU A 195 -24.30 -21.68 16.51
N LYS A 196 -23.77 -22.51 15.61
CA LYS A 196 -24.25 -23.86 15.31
C LYS A 196 -24.22 -24.76 16.56
N LEU A 197 -23.15 -24.66 17.35
CA LEU A 197 -23.02 -25.39 18.62
C LEU A 197 -24.02 -24.87 19.68
N ASN A 198 -24.17 -23.56 19.83
CA ASN A 198 -25.05 -22.93 20.81
C ASN A 198 -26.53 -23.32 20.58
N PHE A 199 -27.00 -23.28 19.33
CA PHE A 199 -28.34 -23.75 18.98
C PHE A 199 -28.53 -25.23 19.30
N LYS A 200 -27.59 -26.11 18.91
CA LYS A 200 -27.67 -27.55 19.20
C LYS A 200 -27.71 -27.84 20.71
N GLN A 201 -26.91 -27.14 21.51
CA GLN A 201 -26.87 -27.32 22.97
C GLN A 201 -28.11 -26.75 23.68
N ASN A 202 -28.67 -25.64 23.20
CA ASN A 202 -29.79 -24.95 23.86
C ASN A 202 -31.15 -25.17 23.17
N LEU A 203 -31.25 -26.12 22.22
CA LEU A 203 -32.40 -26.23 21.30
C LEU A 203 -33.76 -26.27 22.01
N GLY A 204 -33.88 -26.98 23.15
CA GLY A 204 -35.11 -27.01 23.93
C GLY A 204 -35.53 -25.64 24.49
N ARG A 205 -34.55 -24.79 24.89
CA ARG A 205 -34.79 -23.42 25.36
C ARG A 205 -35.19 -22.51 24.21
N TYR A 206 -34.55 -22.66 23.06
CA TYR A 206 -34.90 -21.94 21.83
C TYR A 206 -36.31 -22.30 21.34
N LYS A 207 -36.64 -23.59 21.24
CA LYS A 207 -38.00 -24.05 20.88
C LYS A 207 -39.06 -23.53 21.86
N ALA A 208 -38.80 -23.58 23.17
CA ALA A 208 -39.75 -23.05 24.16
C ALA A 208 -39.92 -21.52 24.12
N LEU A 209 -38.89 -20.76 23.75
CA LEU A 209 -38.94 -19.29 23.67
C LEU A 209 -39.64 -18.78 22.39
N PHE A 210 -39.57 -19.55 21.30
CA PHE A 210 -40.05 -19.15 19.97
C PHE A 210 -41.16 -20.07 19.41
N GLN A 211 -41.76 -20.94 20.23
CA GLN A 211 -42.82 -21.89 19.83
C GLN A 211 -44.00 -21.24 19.07
N ASP A 212 -44.32 -19.99 19.40
CA ASP A 212 -45.44 -19.23 18.81
C ASP A 212 -45.03 -18.42 17.57
N PHE A 213 -43.76 -18.54 17.13
CA PHE A 213 -43.14 -17.71 16.08
C PHE A 213 -42.31 -18.48 15.03
N ILE A 214 -41.80 -19.66 15.36
CA ILE A 214 -40.92 -20.48 14.49
C ILE A 214 -41.38 -21.94 14.57
N ASP A 215 -41.69 -22.55 13.42
CA ASP A 215 -42.20 -23.94 13.39
C ASP A 215 -41.17 -24.93 13.95
N ALA A 216 -41.63 -26.02 14.58
CA ALA A 216 -40.77 -27.07 15.10
C ALA A 216 -39.84 -27.70 14.05
N ALA A 217 -40.22 -27.69 12.77
CA ALA A 217 -39.45 -28.17 11.62
C ALA A 217 -38.36 -27.20 11.15
N GLU A 218 -38.58 -25.87 11.18
CA GLU A 218 -37.60 -24.86 10.73
C GLU A 218 -36.26 -24.93 11.48
N TRP A 219 -36.24 -25.52 12.67
CA TRP A 219 -35.05 -25.59 13.51
C TRP A 219 -33.91 -26.42 12.92
N GLU A 220 -34.18 -27.38 12.04
CA GLU A 220 -33.10 -28.08 11.34
C GLU A 220 -32.46 -27.16 10.30
N ASP A 221 -33.27 -26.42 9.54
CA ASP A 221 -32.78 -25.41 8.58
C ASP A 221 -32.03 -24.28 9.27
N ILE A 222 -32.52 -23.73 10.40
CA ILE A 222 -31.81 -22.71 11.20
C ILE A 222 -30.43 -23.23 11.66
N ILE A 223 -30.33 -24.49 12.08
CA ILE A 223 -29.06 -25.10 12.50
C ILE A 223 -28.12 -25.37 11.30
N ASN A 224 -28.68 -25.62 10.11
CA ASN A 224 -27.94 -25.83 8.88
C ASN A 224 -27.47 -24.51 8.25
N GLU A 225 -28.30 -23.45 8.27
CA GLU A 225 -27.98 -22.07 7.87
C GLU A 225 -26.70 -21.56 8.56
N CYS A 226 -26.40 -22.05 9.77
CA CYS A 226 -25.22 -21.72 10.54
C CYS A 226 -23.90 -22.33 10.03
N ASP A 227 -23.92 -23.36 9.18
CA ASP A 227 -22.71 -24.07 8.73
C ASP A 227 -21.75 -23.14 7.97
N PRO A 228 -20.42 -23.15 8.23
CA PRO A 228 -19.46 -22.41 7.42
C PRO A 228 -19.49 -22.72 5.92
N LEU A 229 -19.94 -23.92 5.53
CA LEU A 229 -20.06 -24.39 4.15
C LEU A 229 -21.52 -24.45 3.65
N PHE A 230 -22.46 -23.76 4.33
CA PHE A 230 -23.86 -23.74 3.90
C PHE A 230 -24.03 -23.06 2.54
N VAL A 231 -24.47 -23.83 1.55
CA VAL A 231 -24.92 -23.31 0.24
C VAL A 231 -26.46 -23.28 0.24
N PRO A 232 -27.10 -22.12 0.02
CA PRO A 232 -28.56 -22.03 0.00
C PRO A 232 -29.15 -22.78 -1.22
N PRO A 233 -30.34 -23.39 -1.11
CA PRO A 233 -31.02 -24.01 -2.25
C PRO A 233 -31.32 -23.00 -3.37
N GLU A 234 -31.27 -23.47 -4.62
CA GLU A 234 -31.44 -22.62 -5.80
C GLU A 234 -32.77 -21.85 -5.77
N GLY A 235 -32.71 -20.54 -6.02
CA GLY A 235 -33.87 -19.65 -6.01
C GLY A 235 -34.36 -19.21 -4.62
N VAL A 236 -33.84 -19.77 -3.51
CA VAL A 236 -34.26 -19.38 -2.16
C VAL A 236 -33.26 -18.37 -1.55
N PRO A 237 -33.68 -17.15 -1.19
CA PRO A 237 -32.81 -16.16 -0.56
C PRO A 237 -32.62 -16.47 0.94
N LEU A 238 -31.97 -17.59 1.26
CA LEU A 238 -31.56 -17.91 2.63
C LEU A 238 -30.25 -17.19 3.00
N GLY A 239 -30.21 -16.70 4.22
CA GLY A 239 -29.09 -16.01 4.85
C GLY A 239 -29.44 -15.72 6.30
N LEU A 240 -28.43 -15.60 7.16
CA LEU A 240 -28.58 -15.62 8.62
C LEU A 240 -29.61 -14.59 9.14
N ARG A 241 -30.85 -15.07 9.36
CA ARG A 241 -32.03 -14.36 9.87
C ARG A 241 -31.87 -13.84 11.31
N ASN A 242 -32.77 -12.99 11.80
CA ASN A 242 -32.79 -12.43 13.17
C ASN A 242 -32.49 -13.43 14.30
N ILE A 243 -33.01 -14.66 14.22
CA ILE A 243 -32.75 -15.72 15.22
C ILE A 243 -31.26 -15.99 15.39
N HIS A 244 -30.47 -15.86 14.32
CA HIS A 244 -29.01 -15.98 14.32
C HIS A 244 -28.32 -14.79 15.02
N ILE A 245 -28.88 -13.58 14.94
CA ILE A 245 -28.37 -12.41 15.67
C ILE A 245 -28.64 -12.57 17.17
N PHE A 246 -29.83 -13.07 17.54
CA PHE A 246 -30.13 -13.46 18.91
C PHE A 246 -29.18 -14.57 19.40
N GLY A 247 -28.93 -15.59 18.59
CA GLY A 247 -27.95 -16.63 18.89
C GLY A 247 -26.53 -16.07 19.06
N LEU A 248 -26.08 -15.16 18.20
CA LEU A 248 -24.77 -14.50 18.30
C LEU A 248 -24.65 -13.61 19.55
N ALA A 249 -25.72 -12.93 19.97
CA ALA A 249 -25.72 -12.19 21.24
C ALA A 249 -25.47 -13.14 22.43
N ASN A 250 -26.15 -14.31 22.44
CA ASN A 250 -25.95 -15.35 23.44
C ASN A 250 -24.58 -16.04 23.36
N VAL A 251 -23.98 -16.17 22.17
CA VAL A 251 -22.59 -16.68 21.97
C VAL A 251 -21.54 -15.69 22.49
N LEU A 252 -21.74 -14.39 22.29
CA LEU A 252 -20.79 -13.34 22.67
C LEU A 252 -20.96 -12.86 24.12
N HIS A 253 -21.97 -13.35 24.84
CA HIS A 253 -22.37 -12.84 26.15
C HIS A 253 -22.57 -11.31 26.14
N ARG A 254 -23.20 -10.81 25.07
CA ARG A 254 -23.21 -9.37 24.73
C ARG A 254 -24.41 -8.97 23.89
N PRO A 255 -25.07 -7.83 24.19
CA PRO A 255 -26.09 -7.28 23.32
C PRO A 255 -25.58 -6.87 21.93
N ILE A 256 -26.40 -7.11 20.91
CA ILE A 256 -26.19 -6.66 19.52
C ILE A 256 -27.37 -5.77 19.13
N ILE A 257 -27.11 -4.56 18.64
CA ILE A 257 -28.14 -3.66 18.12
C ILE A 257 -28.10 -3.70 16.59
N LEU A 258 -29.24 -3.99 15.95
CA LEU A 258 -29.44 -3.89 14.51
C LEU A 258 -30.24 -2.62 14.19
N LEU A 259 -29.59 -1.65 13.56
CA LEU A 259 -30.23 -0.44 13.05
C LEU A 259 -30.65 -0.59 11.58
N ASP A 260 -31.54 0.30 11.16
CA ASP A 260 -32.02 0.43 9.80
C ASP A 260 -32.12 1.94 9.46
N SER A 261 -32.61 2.28 8.26
CA SER A 261 -33.01 3.65 7.94
C SER A 261 -34.12 4.14 8.91
N LEU A 262 -34.30 5.46 9.09
CA LEU A 262 -35.36 5.97 9.97
C LEU A 262 -36.78 5.54 9.53
N SER A 263 -37.00 5.30 8.23
CA SER A 263 -38.24 4.72 7.71
C SER A 263 -38.31 3.21 7.96
N GLY A 264 -37.18 2.51 7.82
CA GLY A 264 -37.06 1.09 8.13
C GLY A 264 -37.35 0.75 9.60
N MET A 265 -36.75 1.49 10.54
CA MET A 265 -37.00 1.33 11.99
C MET A 265 -38.40 1.76 12.44
N ARG A 266 -39.16 2.44 11.57
CA ARG A 266 -40.58 2.76 11.77
C ARG A 266 -41.53 1.80 11.05
N SER A 267 -41.01 0.86 10.25
CA SER A 267 -41.83 -0.16 9.59
C SER A 267 -42.30 -1.23 10.58
N SER A 268 -43.45 -1.85 10.31
CA SER A 268 -44.10 -2.81 11.22
C SER A 268 -43.55 -4.24 11.16
N GLY A 269 -42.44 -4.46 10.47
CA GLY A 269 -41.73 -5.75 10.48
C GLY A 269 -40.48 -5.67 11.36
N ASP A 270 -40.10 -6.80 11.96
CA ASP A 270 -38.98 -6.94 12.93
C ASP A 270 -37.57 -6.78 12.31
N TYR A 271 -37.41 -5.88 11.34
CA TYR A 271 -36.15 -5.71 10.60
C TYR A 271 -35.05 -5.02 11.41
N SER A 272 -35.37 -4.32 12.50
CA SER A 272 -34.41 -3.64 13.36
C SER A 272 -34.74 -3.89 14.82
N ALA A 273 -33.77 -4.37 15.60
CA ALA A 273 -34.00 -4.76 16.99
C ALA A 273 -32.75 -4.74 17.86
N THR A 274 -32.96 -4.76 19.18
CA THR A 274 -31.94 -5.00 20.19
C THR A 274 -31.96 -6.48 20.56
N PHE A 275 -30.91 -7.21 20.23
CA PHE A 275 -30.75 -8.63 20.55
C PHE A 275 -29.98 -8.75 21.87
N LEU A 276 -30.60 -9.34 22.88
CA LEU A 276 -30.02 -9.50 24.22
C LEU A 276 -29.53 -10.95 24.42
N PRO A 277 -28.48 -11.18 25.25
CA PRO A 277 -28.04 -12.53 25.63
C PRO A 277 -28.99 -13.15 26.68
N GLY A 278 -30.29 -13.20 26.39
CA GLY A 278 -31.35 -13.57 27.33
C GLY A 278 -31.35 -15.05 27.78
N LEU A 279 -30.53 -15.91 27.17
CA LEU A 279 -30.29 -17.28 27.62
C LEU A 279 -29.08 -17.38 28.57
N VAL A 280 -28.34 -16.29 28.78
CA VAL A 280 -27.10 -16.22 29.57
C VAL A 280 -27.34 -15.39 30.85
N PRO A 281 -26.80 -15.78 32.02
CA PRO A 281 -26.84 -14.95 33.22
C PRO A 281 -26.15 -13.59 33.03
N GLU A 282 -26.66 -12.55 33.67
CA GLU A 282 -26.15 -11.17 33.54
C GLU A 282 -24.70 -11.05 34.05
N GLU A 283 -24.39 -11.83 35.06
CA GLU A 283 -23.08 -11.96 35.71
C GLU A 283 -22.01 -12.42 34.71
N GLN A 284 -22.40 -13.22 33.71
CA GLN A 284 -21.53 -13.71 32.64
C GLN A 284 -21.49 -12.77 31.42
N CYS A 285 -22.33 -11.72 31.40
CA CYS A 285 -22.38 -10.69 30.35
C CYS A 285 -21.59 -9.42 30.73
N ARG A 286 -20.64 -9.56 31.65
CA ARG A 286 -19.81 -8.49 32.21
C ARG A 286 -18.34 -8.68 31.83
N GLY A 287 -17.67 -7.57 31.53
CA GLY A 287 -16.24 -7.54 31.25
C GLY A 287 -15.40 -7.73 32.51
N LYS A 288 -14.07 -7.79 32.36
CA LYS A 288 -13.14 -8.00 33.49
C LYS A 288 -13.09 -6.86 34.53
N ASP A 289 -13.75 -5.74 34.26
CA ASP A 289 -13.98 -4.63 35.20
C ASP A 289 -15.32 -4.73 35.94
N GLY A 290 -16.07 -5.83 35.74
CA GLY A 290 -17.41 -6.02 36.28
C GLY A 290 -18.50 -5.19 35.59
N THR A 291 -18.18 -4.37 34.59
CA THR A 291 -19.16 -3.57 33.85
C THR A 291 -19.84 -4.42 32.76
N LEU A 292 -21.10 -4.11 32.42
CA LEU A 292 -21.81 -4.81 31.33
C LEU A 292 -21.11 -4.60 29.99
N ASN A 293 -21.06 -5.66 29.17
CA ASN A 293 -20.51 -5.61 27.82
C ASN A 293 -21.34 -4.68 26.93
N LYS A 294 -20.88 -3.43 26.77
CA LYS A 294 -21.52 -2.35 25.98
C LYS A 294 -21.91 -2.88 24.58
N PRO A 295 -23.13 -2.63 24.06
CA PRO A 295 -23.62 -3.23 22.81
C PRO A 295 -22.70 -2.99 21.61
N ILE A 296 -22.48 -4.01 20.76
CA ILE A 296 -22.03 -3.78 19.39
C ILE A 296 -23.20 -3.37 18.51
N CYS A 297 -22.93 -2.63 17.43
CA CYS A 297 -23.94 -2.12 16.52
C CYS A 297 -23.66 -2.57 15.09
N ILE A 298 -24.70 -3.06 14.41
CA ILE A 298 -24.72 -3.43 13.00
C ILE A 298 -25.93 -2.76 12.34
N ALA A 299 -25.93 -2.68 11.00
CA ALA A 299 -27.03 -2.09 10.25
C ALA A 299 -27.23 -2.78 8.89
N TRP A 300 -28.43 -2.62 8.32
CA TRP A 300 -28.69 -2.96 6.92
C TRP A 300 -28.03 -1.97 5.97
N SER A 301 -27.41 -2.45 4.89
CA SER A 301 -26.83 -1.57 3.85
C SER A 301 -27.87 -0.92 2.93
N SER A 302 -29.06 -1.51 2.81
CA SER A 302 -30.09 -1.08 1.87
C SER A 302 -31.50 -1.51 2.29
N SER A 303 -32.51 -0.94 1.65
CA SER A 303 -33.92 -1.35 1.78
C SER A 303 -34.20 -2.80 1.36
N GLY A 304 -33.27 -3.44 0.62
CA GLY A 304 -33.34 -4.85 0.27
C GLY A 304 -33.01 -5.80 1.42
N ARG A 305 -32.42 -5.29 2.52
CA ARG A 305 -32.15 -6.01 3.78
C ARG A 305 -31.55 -7.41 3.58
N ASN A 306 -30.55 -7.48 2.70
CA ASN A 306 -29.86 -8.69 2.28
C ASN A 306 -28.35 -8.65 2.58
N HIS A 307 -27.86 -7.60 3.24
CA HIS A 307 -26.45 -7.42 3.59
C HIS A 307 -26.28 -6.58 4.86
N TYR A 308 -25.51 -7.11 5.81
CA TYR A 308 -25.20 -6.50 7.09
C TYR A 308 -23.87 -5.75 7.04
N LEU A 309 -23.82 -4.56 7.64
CA LEU A 309 -22.61 -3.76 7.84
C LEU A 309 -22.38 -3.47 9.34
N PRO A 310 -21.13 -3.47 9.81
CA PRO A 310 -20.77 -2.99 11.14
C PRO A 310 -20.86 -1.47 11.24
N LEU A 311 -21.40 -0.97 12.35
CA LEU A 311 -21.32 0.43 12.76
C LEU A 311 -20.26 0.56 13.85
N VAL A 312 -19.11 1.16 13.51
CA VAL A 312 -17.90 1.19 14.37
C VAL A 312 -17.52 2.60 14.80
N GLY A 313 -16.93 2.72 15.98
CA GLY A 313 -16.44 4.00 16.50
C GLY A 313 -15.12 4.43 15.87
N ILE A 314 -14.79 5.72 15.90
CA ILE A 314 -13.49 6.25 15.44
C ILE A 314 -12.50 6.37 16.61
N LYS A 315 -11.29 5.82 16.44
CA LYS A 315 -10.23 5.80 17.44
C LYS A 315 -9.75 7.23 17.75
N GLY A 316 -9.66 7.57 19.04
CA GLY A 316 -9.28 8.91 19.51
C GLY A 316 -10.45 9.90 19.63
N LEU A 317 -11.67 9.53 19.23
CA LEU A 317 -12.90 10.24 19.58
C LEU A 317 -13.55 9.62 20.83
N ALA A 318 -14.56 10.29 21.38
CA ALA A 318 -15.41 9.73 22.42
C ALA A 318 -16.22 8.54 21.89
N LEU A 319 -16.49 7.54 22.75
CA LEU A 319 -17.29 6.37 22.37
C LEU A 319 -18.71 6.79 21.93
N PRO A 320 -19.24 6.28 20.80
CA PRO A 320 -20.52 6.76 20.28
C PRO A 320 -21.70 6.46 21.19
N ARG A 321 -22.54 7.47 21.43
CA ARG A 321 -23.79 7.35 22.19
C ARG A 321 -24.98 7.23 21.25
N LEU A 322 -25.70 6.10 21.30
CA LEU A 322 -26.96 5.91 20.59
C LEU A 322 -28.09 6.55 21.41
N PRO A 323 -28.79 7.58 20.90
CA PRO A 323 -29.88 8.22 21.64
C PRO A 323 -31.08 7.29 21.82
N ALA A 324 -31.81 7.42 22.92
CA ALA A 324 -32.98 6.59 23.25
C ALA A 324 -34.01 6.47 22.12
N ALA A 325 -34.22 7.54 21.34
CA ALA A 325 -35.15 7.56 20.21
C ALA A 325 -34.75 6.67 19.01
N LEU A 326 -33.51 6.16 19.00
CA LEU A 326 -32.98 5.23 17.99
C LEU A 326 -32.64 3.85 18.57
N LEU A 327 -32.88 3.61 19.87
CA LEU A 327 -32.67 2.31 20.49
C LEU A 327 -33.86 1.39 20.13
N PRO A 328 -33.66 0.32 19.32
CA PRO A 328 -34.76 -0.54 18.92
C PRO A 328 -35.28 -1.40 20.10
N LYS A 329 -36.51 -1.88 19.98
CA LYS A 329 -37.12 -2.83 20.94
C LYS A 329 -36.30 -4.12 21.06
N ALA A 330 -36.40 -4.79 22.20
CA ALA A 330 -35.83 -6.13 22.38
C ALA A 330 -36.54 -7.14 21.46
N TRP A 331 -35.77 -8.03 20.82
CA TRP A 331 -36.32 -9.12 20.00
C TRP A 331 -36.29 -10.46 20.73
N GLY A 332 -37.36 -11.23 20.61
CA GLY A 332 -37.49 -12.57 21.20
C GLY A 332 -37.55 -12.63 22.73
N VAL A 333 -37.45 -11.50 23.43
CA VAL A 333 -37.45 -11.43 24.90
C VAL A 333 -38.17 -10.17 25.43
N PRO A 334 -38.62 -10.16 26.70
CA PRO A 334 -39.29 -9.00 27.30
C PRO A 334 -38.44 -7.72 27.31
N GLN A 335 -39.10 -6.57 27.19
CA GLN A 335 -38.47 -5.27 26.94
C GLN A 335 -37.70 -4.73 28.16
N GLU A 336 -38.16 -5.07 29.36
CA GLU A 336 -37.54 -4.73 30.64
C GLU A 336 -36.10 -5.27 30.76
N LEU A 337 -35.78 -6.36 30.07
CA LEU A 337 -34.43 -6.94 30.06
C LEU A 337 -33.38 -6.05 29.37
N ILE A 338 -33.79 -5.04 28.58
CA ILE A 338 -32.84 -4.05 28.04
C ILE A 338 -32.05 -3.41 29.18
N ARG A 339 -32.71 -3.02 30.29
CA ARG A 339 -32.05 -2.41 31.46
C ARG A 339 -31.18 -3.38 32.26
N LYS A 340 -31.35 -4.70 32.05
CA LYS A 340 -30.56 -5.75 32.69
C LYS A 340 -29.22 -5.95 31.99
N TYR A 341 -29.22 -5.95 30.64
CA TYR A 341 -28.04 -6.26 29.83
C TYR A 341 -27.39 -5.04 29.15
N VAL A 342 -28.07 -3.89 29.08
CA VAL A 342 -27.56 -2.64 28.48
C VAL A 342 -27.58 -1.52 29.52
N SER A 343 -26.40 -0.95 29.81
CA SER A 343 -26.29 0.27 30.61
C SER A 343 -26.88 1.46 29.87
N LEU A 344 -27.99 2.00 30.36
CA LEU A 344 -28.61 3.23 29.87
C LEU A 344 -28.23 4.42 30.75
N ASP A 345 -28.02 5.59 30.15
CA ASP A 345 -27.87 6.86 30.87
C ASP A 345 -29.22 7.44 31.34
N SER A 346 -29.18 8.58 32.05
CA SER A 346 -30.38 9.26 32.55
C SER A 346 -31.33 9.79 31.46
N SER A 347 -30.90 9.80 30.20
CA SER A 347 -31.73 10.12 29.03
C SER A 347 -32.24 8.87 28.29
N GLY A 348 -31.95 7.67 28.80
CA GLY A 348 -32.25 6.39 28.15
C GLY A 348 -31.33 6.02 26.99
N SER A 349 -30.24 6.75 26.78
CA SER A 349 -29.27 6.52 25.70
C SER A 349 -28.20 5.50 26.13
N CYS A 350 -27.61 4.77 25.20
CA CYS A 350 -26.56 3.78 25.49
C CYS A 350 -25.24 4.07 24.76
N VAL A 351 -24.12 3.56 25.27
CA VAL A 351 -22.80 3.67 24.62
C VAL A 351 -22.55 2.44 23.76
N ILE A 352 -22.12 2.65 22.53
CA ILE A 352 -21.85 1.62 21.52
C ILE A 352 -20.36 1.24 21.52
N GLY A 353 -20.08 -0.05 21.28
CA GLY A 353 -18.73 -0.57 21.09
C GLY A 353 -17.95 -0.63 22.39
N GLY A 354 -16.85 0.12 22.48
CA GLY A 354 -15.93 0.08 23.61
C GLY A 354 -14.52 0.55 23.24
N ASP A 355 -13.69 0.67 24.26
CA ASP A 355 -12.30 1.11 24.24
C ASP A 355 -11.28 -0.04 24.25
N ARG A 356 -11.71 -1.25 24.63
CA ARG A 356 -10.91 -2.48 24.70
C ARG A 356 -10.62 -3.11 23.32
N SER A 357 -10.00 -2.37 22.41
CA SER A 357 -9.54 -2.94 21.13
C SER A 357 -8.51 -4.06 21.32
N LEU A 358 -8.47 -5.01 20.38
CA LEU A 358 -7.36 -5.95 20.28
C LEU A 358 -6.17 -5.23 19.62
N GLN A 359 -4.95 -5.46 20.10
CA GLN A 359 -3.77 -4.77 19.57
C GLN A 359 -3.33 -5.35 18.22
N ASP A 360 -3.02 -4.50 17.24
CA ASP A 360 -2.58 -4.94 15.91
C ASP A 360 -1.29 -5.77 15.94
N LYS A 361 -0.35 -5.44 16.85
CA LYS A 361 0.86 -6.26 17.09
C LYS A 361 0.53 -7.68 17.58
N TYR A 362 -0.59 -7.88 18.28
CA TYR A 362 -1.07 -9.21 18.65
C TYR A 362 -1.78 -9.90 17.48
N LEU A 363 -2.64 -9.18 16.74
CA LEU A 363 -3.30 -9.71 15.54
C LEU A 363 -2.29 -10.19 14.49
N LEU A 364 -1.23 -9.43 14.22
CA LEU A 364 -0.20 -9.80 13.24
C LEU A 364 0.61 -11.04 13.68
N ARG A 365 0.96 -11.17 14.98
CA ARG A 365 1.59 -12.39 15.50
C ARG A 365 0.65 -13.60 15.40
N LEU A 366 -0.61 -13.42 15.79
CA LEU A 366 -1.63 -14.47 15.72
C LEU A 366 -1.84 -14.92 14.26
N VAL A 367 -1.90 -13.99 13.31
CA VAL A 367 -2.02 -14.32 11.89
C VAL A 367 -0.78 -15.08 11.40
N GLY A 368 0.44 -14.62 11.66
CA GLY A 368 1.65 -15.34 11.24
C GLY A 368 1.68 -16.79 11.75
N ALA A 369 1.32 -17.00 13.02
CA ALA A 369 1.19 -18.36 13.58
C ALA A 369 0.11 -19.21 12.87
N MET A 370 -0.97 -18.63 12.37
CA MET A 370 -1.96 -19.35 11.54
C MET A 370 -1.50 -19.54 10.09
N GLU A 371 -0.66 -18.64 9.55
CA GLU A 371 -0.03 -18.79 8.23
C GLU A 371 0.95 -19.96 8.22
N ASP A 372 1.73 -20.16 9.29
CA ASP A 372 2.59 -21.33 9.49
C ASP A 372 1.77 -22.63 9.44
N VAL A 373 0.68 -22.73 10.22
CA VAL A 373 -0.20 -23.92 10.23
C VAL A 373 -0.91 -24.14 8.89
N PHE A 374 -1.28 -23.06 8.18
CA PHE A 374 -1.84 -23.17 6.84
C PHE A 374 -0.80 -23.72 5.85
N MET A 375 0.44 -23.23 5.92
CA MET A 375 1.56 -23.69 5.10
C MET A 375 1.88 -25.18 5.37
N ASP A 376 1.97 -25.60 6.63
CA ASP A 376 2.20 -27.00 7.01
C ASP A 376 1.08 -27.93 6.51
N LYS A 377 -0.18 -27.49 6.63
CA LYS A 377 -1.37 -28.30 6.29
C LYS A 377 -1.61 -28.39 4.78
N HIS A 378 -1.36 -27.33 4.01
CA HIS A 378 -1.70 -27.24 2.59
C HIS A 378 -0.49 -27.28 1.65
N GLY A 379 0.73 -27.08 2.16
CA GLY A 379 1.97 -27.01 1.37
C GLY A 379 2.10 -25.72 0.53
N ILE A 380 1.29 -24.71 0.82
CA ILE A 380 1.24 -23.43 0.10
C ILE A 380 0.84 -22.29 1.06
N HIS A 381 1.50 -21.14 0.93
CA HIS A 381 1.27 -19.98 1.79
C HIS A 381 -0.02 -19.24 1.38
N PRO A 382 -0.88 -18.80 2.32
CA PRO A 382 -2.17 -18.18 2.00
C PRO A 382 -2.03 -16.89 1.17
N ALA A 383 -0.93 -16.15 1.31
CA ALA A 383 -0.65 -15.00 0.45
C ALA A 383 -0.50 -15.36 -1.04
N LEU A 384 0.03 -16.54 -1.37
CA LEU A 384 0.14 -17.02 -2.75
C LEU A 384 -1.23 -17.49 -3.28
N VAL A 385 -2.07 -18.09 -2.43
CA VAL A 385 -3.47 -18.42 -2.77
C VAL A 385 -4.27 -17.14 -3.09
N ALA A 386 -4.10 -16.08 -2.30
CA ALA A 386 -4.71 -14.78 -2.56
C ALA A 386 -4.25 -14.14 -3.89
N ASP A 387 -2.98 -14.32 -4.26
CA ASP A 387 -2.47 -13.90 -5.59
C ASP A 387 -3.03 -14.77 -6.73
N VAL A 388 -3.21 -16.08 -6.54
CA VAL A 388 -3.87 -16.97 -7.52
C VAL A 388 -5.34 -16.56 -7.71
N HIS A 389 -6.06 -16.22 -6.64
CA HIS A 389 -7.41 -15.66 -6.72
C HIS A 389 -7.43 -14.39 -7.60
N GLN A 390 -6.56 -13.42 -7.30
CA GLN A 390 -6.49 -12.11 -7.95
C GLN A 390 -6.05 -12.17 -9.42
N TYR A 391 -5.03 -12.96 -9.75
CA TYR A 391 -4.36 -12.93 -11.06
C TYR A 391 -4.72 -14.11 -11.98
N ILE A 392 -5.42 -15.13 -11.51
CA ILE A 392 -5.83 -16.28 -12.33
C ILE A 392 -7.36 -16.38 -12.33
N TYR A 393 -7.98 -16.65 -11.18
CA TYR A 393 -9.42 -16.89 -11.10
C TYR A 393 -10.26 -15.67 -11.48
N ARG A 394 -9.96 -14.49 -10.92
CA ARG A 394 -10.75 -13.28 -11.15
C ARG A 394 -10.71 -12.77 -12.61
N ARG A 395 -9.76 -13.27 -13.43
CA ARG A 395 -9.71 -13.04 -14.88
C ARG A 395 -10.76 -13.85 -15.66
N THR A 396 -11.20 -15.00 -15.12
CA THR A 396 -12.17 -15.89 -15.78
C THR A 396 -13.61 -15.36 -15.73
N GLY A 397 -13.90 -14.38 -14.88
CA GLY A 397 -15.24 -13.86 -14.64
C GLY A 397 -16.11 -14.72 -13.72
N VAL A 398 -15.62 -15.87 -13.22
CA VAL A 398 -16.32 -16.67 -12.22
C VAL A 398 -16.33 -15.94 -10.88
N ILE A 399 -17.52 -15.78 -10.30
CA ILE A 399 -17.78 -15.12 -9.02
C ILE A 399 -18.21 -16.19 -8.01
N GLY A 400 -17.78 -16.09 -6.75
CA GLY A 400 -18.18 -17.03 -5.68
C GLY A 400 -17.38 -18.34 -5.62
N VAL A 401 -16.19 -18.38 -6.24
CA VAL A 401 -15.26 -19.53 -6.13
C VAL A 401 -14.81 -19.70 -4.69
N GLN A 402 -14.90 -20.91 -4.14
CA GLN A 402 -14.60 -21.16 -2.74
C GLN A 402 -13.08 -21.09 -2.45
N PRO A 403 -12.64 -20.56 -1.28
CA PRO A 403 -11.22 -20.46 -0.95
C PRO A 403 -10.46 -21.79 -1.00
N GLU A 404 -11.13 -22.91 -0.71
CA GLU A 404 -10.61 -24.26 -0.75
C GLU A 404 -10.28 -24.71 -2.19
N GLU A 405 -11.16 -24.40 -3.15
CA GLU A 405 -10.95 -24.70 -4.57
C GLU A 405 -9.74 -23.94 -5.11
N VAL A 406 -9.62 -22.65 -4.77
CA VAL A 406 -8.47 -21.82 -5.14
C VAL A 406 -7.20 -22.34 -4.47
N THR A 407 -7.27 -22.82 -3.23
CA THR A 407 -6.13 -23.37 -2.49
C THR A 407 -5.58 -24.63 -3.16
N GLU A 408 -6.44 -25.63 -3.45
CA GLU A 408 -5.99 -26.87 -4.10
C GLU A 408 -5.57 -26.66 -5.56
N ALA A 409 -6.20 -25.72 -6.28
CA ALA A 409 -5.74 -25.31 -7.61
C ALA A 409 -4.36 -24.64 -7.56
N ALA A 410 -4.15 -23.67 -6.66
CA ALA A 410 -2.88 -22.99 -6.47
C ALA A 410 -1.75 -23.97 -6.11
N LYS A 411 -2.02 -24.87 -5.15
CA LYS A 411 -1.14 -25.97 -4.73
C LYS A 411 -0.75 -26.87 -5.90
N LYS A 412 -1.70 -27.28 -6.73
CA LYS A 412 -1.45 -28.05 -7.96
C LYS A 412 -0.56 -27.27 -8.94
N SER A 413 -0.84 -25.99 -9.16
CA SER A 413 -0.03 -25.13 -10.04
C SER A 413 1.39 -24.88 -9.53
N VAL A 414 1.62 -24.90 -8.20
CA VAL A 414 2.96 -24.91 -7.59
C VAL A 414 3.67 -26.24 -7.81
N GLN A 415 3.01 -27.37 -7.50
CA GLN A 415 3.58 -28.72 -7.65
C GLN A 415 3.97 -29.04 -9.10
N GLU A 416 3.16 -28.60 -10.06
CA GLU A 416 3.46 -28.68 -11.49
C GLU A 416 4.42 -27.58 -11.98
N GLY A 417 4.82 -26.60 -11.16
CA GLY A 417 5.76 -25.54 -11.55
C GLY A 417 5.21 -24.51 -12.56
N ARG A 418 3.89 -24.40 -12.69
CA ARG A 418 3.21 -23.52 -13.67
C ARG A 418 3.20 -22.04 -13.24
N LEU A 419 3.27 -21.75 -11.93
CA LEU A 419 3.18 -20.39 -11.40
C LEU A 419 4.50 -19.61 -11.56
N HIS A 420 4.41 -18.42 -12.15
CA HIS A 420 5.52 -17.50 -12.38
C HIS A 420 5.19 -16.09 -11.88
N ARG A 421 6.12 -15.46 -11.15
CA ARG A 421 6.07 -14.06 -10.72
C ARG A 421 6.77 -13.19 -11.76
N CYS A 422 6.19 -12.06 -12.15
CA CYS A 422 6.89 -11.06 -12.95
C CYS A 422 7.65 -10.08 -12.05
N LEU A 423 8.97 -9.94 -12.25
CA LEU A 423 9.83 -9.05 -11.46
C LEU A 423 9.57 -7.56 -11.76
N VAL A 424 8.96 -7.25 -12.92
CA VAL A 424 8.66 -5.87 -13.35
C VAL A 424 7.41 -5.32 -12.65
N CYS A 425 6.32 -6.11 -12.60
CA CYS A 425 5.01 -5.66 -12.14
C CYS A 425 4.45 -6.42 -10.93
N ASN A 426 5.20 -7.36 -10.36
CA ASN A 426 4.85 -8.26 -9.24
C ASN A 426 3.59 -9.13 -9.45
N ALA A 427 2.95 -9.08 -10.62
CA ALA A 427 1.80 -9.90 -10.95
C ALA A 427 2.19 -11.37 -11.08
N LEU A 428 1.27 -12.25 -10.65
CA LEU A 428 1.37 -13.68 -10.88
C LEU A 428 0.86 -14.02 -12.30
N SER A 429 1.50 -14.98 -12.95
CA SER A 429 1.15 -15.53 -14.26
C SER A 429 1.21 -17.05 -14.19
N GLU A 430 0.33 -17.75 -14.91
CA GLU A 430 0.35 -19.21 -14.99
C GLU A 430 0.64 -19.68 -16.42
N LEU A 431 1.55 -20.65 -16.56
CA LEU A 431 1.76 -21.39 -17.80
C LEU A 431 0.68 -22.49 -17.97
N HIS A 432 -0.58 -22.06 -18.06
CA HIS A 432 -1.71 -22.95 -18.29
C HIS A 432 -1.80 -23.36 -19.76
N VAL A 433 -2.06 -24.65 -20.02
CA VAL A 433 -2.28 -25.19 -21.37
C VAL A 433 -3.57 -26.01 -21.35
N PRO A 434 -4.57 -25.67 -22.18
CA PRO A 434 -5.83 -26.42 -22.23
C PRO A 434 -5.61 -27.87 -22.68
N ALA A 435 -6.26 -28.82 -22.01
CA ALA A 435 -6.05 -30.25 -22.26
C ALA A 435 -6.47 -30.67 -23.68
N GLU A 436 -7.48 -30.02 -24.25
CA GLU A 436 -7.97 -30.26 -25.60
C GLU A 436 -6.99 -29.82 -26.70
N TRP A 437 -5.89 -29.13 -26.36
CA TRP A 437 -4.80 -28.84 -27.31
C TRP A 437 -3.79 -29.98 -27.42
N LEU A 438 -3.78 -30.90 -26.44
CA LEU A 438 -2.74 -31.92 -26.23
C LEU A 438 -3.16 -33.34 -26.65
N ILE A 439 -4.46 -33.58 -26.79
CA ILE A 439 -5.09 -34.83 -27.26
C ILE A 439 -5.16 -34.89 -28.80
N PRO A 440 -5.48 -36.04 -29.43
CA PRO A 440 -5.58 -36.16 -30.87
C PRO A 440 -6.65 -35.23 -31.46
N GLY A 441 -6.31 -34.55 -32.56
CA GLY A 441 -7.14 -33.46 -33.11
C GLY A 441 -6.89 -32.10 -32.46
N GLY A 442 -6.23 -32.06 -31.29
CA GLY A 442 -5.83 -30.84 -30.59
C GLY A 442 -4.71 -30.06 -31.30
N LYS A 443 -4.67 -28.74 -31.06
CA LYS A 443 -3.77 -27.80 -31.76
C LYS A 443 -2.29 -28.17 -31.69
N LEU A 444 -1.77 -28.50 -30.51
CA LEU A 444 -0.35 -28.80 -30.30
C LEU A 444 -0.01 -30.23 -30.70
N TYR A 445 -0.91 -31.18 -30.44
CA TYR A 445 -0.80 -32.56 -30.92
C TYR A 445 -0.66 -32.61 -32.44
N ASN A 446 -1.57 -31.94 -33.17
CA ASN A 446 -1.55 -31.90 -34.64
C ASN A 446 -0.27 -31.23 -35.17
N LEU A 447 0.21 -30.17 -34.51
CA LEU A 447 1.45 -29.48 -34.89
C LEU A 447 2.69 -30.36 -34.69
N ALA A 448 2.78 -31.11 -33.58
CA ALA A 448 3.87 -32.08 -33.39
C ALA A 448 3.81 -33.20 -34.44
N LYS A 449 2.61 -33.71 -34.74
CA LYS A 449 2.38 -34.79 -35.70
C LYS A 449 2.64 -34.37 -37.16
N SER A 450 2.32 -33.14 -37.54
CA SER A 450 2.66 -32.61 -38.87
C SER A 450 4.16 -32.31 -39.02
N THR A 451 4.82 -31.87 -37.94
CA THR A 451 6.25 -31.47 -37.98
C THR A 451 7.20 -32.67 -37.86
N HIS A 452 6.75 -33.80 -37.30
CA HIS A 452 7.61 -34.96 -37.01
C HIS A 452 7.06 -36.32 -37.46
N GLY A 453 5.86 -36.37 -38.04
CA GLY A 453 5.19 -37.63 -38.37
C GLY A 453 4.71 -38.35 -37.10
N THR A 454 5.01 -39.64 -36.99
CA THR A 454 4.57 -40.45 -35.85
C THR A 454 5.23 -40.00 -34.55
N LEU A 455 4.41 -39.71 -33.53
CA LEU A 455 4.90 -39.32 -32.21
C LEU A 455 5.54 -40.53 -31.50
N ARG A 456 6.64 -40.27 -30.77
CA ARG A 456 7.43 -41.26 -30.04
C ARG A 456 7.59 -40.81 -28.59
N ALA A 457 7.57 -41.76 -27.66
CA ALA A 457 7.68 -41.46 -26.23
C ALA A 457 9.08 -41.02 -25.79
N ASP A 458 10.13 -41.39 -26.53
CA ASP A 458 11.54 -41.07 -26.24
C ASP A 458 11.98 -39.70 -26.74
N LYS A 459 11.05 -38.86 -27.20
CA LYS A 459 11.32 -37.54 -27.78
C LYS A 459 10.51 -36.44 -27.10
N ASN A 460 11.18 -35.31 -26.86
CA ASN A 460 10.54 -34.07 -26.45
C ASN A 460 10.15 -33.21 -27.67
N TYR A 461 8.99 -32.55 -27.55
CA TYR A 461 8.35 -31.71 -28.54
C TYR A 461 8.31 -30.27 -28.01
N SER A 462 8.99 -29.35 -28.68
CA SER A 462 9.09 -27.95 -28.24
C SER A 462 8.13 -27.07 -29.05
N PHE A 463 7.42 -26.18 -28.34
CA PHE A 463 6.49 -25.20 -28.89
C PHE A 463 6.88 -23.80 -28.38
N PRO A 464 7.90 -23.13 -28.98
CA PRO A 464 8.43 -21.87 -28.45
C PRO A 464 7.39 -20.75 -28.32
N LEU A 465 6.45 -20.66 -29.27
CA LEU A 465 5.33 -19.70 -29.26
C LEU A 465 4.33 -19.94 -28.11
N ASN A 466 4.44 -21.06 -27.41
CA ASN A 466 3.60 -21.46 -26.28
C ASN A 466 4.40 -21.66 -24.99
N SER A 467 5.69 -21.30 -24.95
CA SER A 467 6.57 -21.50 -23.80
C SER A 467 6.70 -22.95 -23.32
N LEU A 468 6.34 -23.92 -24.17
CA LEU A 468 6.01 -25.29 -23.77
C LEU A 468 6.96 -26.33 -24.36
N VAL A 469 7.30 -27.33 -23.57
CA VAL A 469 7.92 -28.59 -23.97
C VAL A 469 7.01 -29.73 -23.51
N CYS A 470 6.73 -30.70 -24.38
CA CYS A 470 5.96 -31.90 -24.05
C CYS A 470 6.74 -33.18 -24.35
N SER A 471 6.50 -34.22 -23.57
CA SER A 471 6.73 -35.62 -23.99
C SER A 471 5.43 -36.18 -24.61
N TYR A 472 5.48 -37.40 -25.16
CA TYR A 472 4.30 -38.10 -25.67
C TYR A 472 4.03 -39.38 -24.87
N ASN A 473 2.80 -39.55 -24.37
CA ASN A 473 2.35 -40.78 -23.75
C ASN A 473 1.57 -41.62 -24.78
N PRO A 474 2.08 -42.81 -25.18
CA PRO A 474 1.44 -43.65 -26.20
C PRO A 474 0.27 -44.49 -25.66
N GLU A 475 0.17 -44.74 -24.35
CA GLU A 475 -0.95 -45.48 -23.74
C GLU A 475 -2.25 -44.67 -23.76
N LYS A 476 -2.12 -43.33 -23.68
CA LYS A 476 -3.22 -42.37 -23.63
C LYS A 476 -3.32 -41.50 -24.90
N ASP A 477 -2.49 -41.77 -25.91
CA ASP A 477 -2.30 -40.99 -27.14
C ASP A 477 -2.31 -39.46 -26.92
N VAL A 478 -1.51 -38.97 -25.98
CA VAL A 478 -1.57 -37.57 -25.51
C VAL A 478 -0.18 -36.95 -25.31
N LEU A 479 -0.05 -35.65 -25.63
CA LEU A 479 1.12 -34.87 -25.25
C LEU A 479 1.06 -34.51 -23.75
N VAL A 480 2.13 -34.79 -23.01
CA VAL A 480 2.24 -34.47 -21.58
C VAL A 480 3.25 -33.32 -21.41
N PRO A 481 2.83 -32.14 -20.92
CA PRO A 481 3.76 -31.05 -20.61
C PRO A 481 4.85 -31.44 -19.62
N ASP A 482 6.11 -31.18 -19.98
CA ASP A 482 7.22 -31.16 -19.03
C ASP A 482 7.42 -29.71 -18.58
N TYR A 483 6.79 -29.37 -17.45
CA TYR A 483 6.90 -28.04 -16.85
C TYR A 483 8.26 -27.77 -16.16
N LYS A 484 9.18 -28.74 -16.08
CA LYS A 484 10.57 -28.48 -15.68
C LYS A 484 11.35 -27.87 -16.84
N LEU A 485 11.12 -28.38 -18.06
CA LEU A 485 11.70 -27.87 -19.32
C LEU A 485 10.93 -26.68 -19.92
N SER A 486 9.63 -26.56 -19.65
CA SER A 486 8.80 -25.43 -20.08
C SER A 486 9.01 -24.21 -19.18
N SER A 487 9.15 -23.01 -19.75
CA SER A 487 9.27 -21.77 -18.97
C SER A 487 8.56 -20.63 -19.69
N LEU A 488 7.75 -19.88 -18.94
CA LEU A 488 7.05 -18.71 -19.46
C LEU A 488 8.08 -17.66 -19.90
N THR A 489 7.96 -17.14 -21.12
CA THR A 489 8.94 -16.20 -21.70
C THR A 489 8.58 -14.73 -21.49
N ALA A 490 7.31 -14.43 -21.19
CA ALA A 490 6.81 -13.08 -20.95
C ALA A 490 5.60 -13.08 -20.00
N CYS A 491 5.49 -12.06 -19.17
CA CYS A 491 4.37 -11.86 -18.24
C CYS A 491 3.02 -11.69 -18.99
N THR A 492 1.95 -12.34 -18.52
CA THR A 492 0.62 -12.24 -19.14
C THR A 492 -0.07 -10.89 -18.93
N TRP A 493 0.52 -9.98 -18.15
CA TRP A 493 -0.08 -8.71 -17.70
C TRP A 493 0.68 -7.45 -18.12
N CYS A 494 1.99 -7.55 -18.40
CA CYS A 494 2.80 -6.43 -18.88
C CYS A 494 3.77 -6.81 -20.02
N HIS A 495 3.76 -8.08 -20.46
CA HIS A 495 4.64 -8.63 -21.48
C HIS A 495 6.16 -8.51 -21.23
N GLY A 496 6.58 -8.03 -20.05
CA GLY A 496 7.97 -8.04 -19.61
C GLY A 496 8.52 -9.47 -19.49
N THR A 497 9.74 -9.68 -19.97
CA THR A 497 10.44 -10.98 -20.05
C THR A 497 10.99 -11.47 -18.71
N SER A 498 11.19 -10.57 -17.74
CA SER A 498 11.63 -10.91 -16.38
C SER A 498 10.51 -11.61 -15.58
N VAL A 499 10.31 -12.90 -15.86
CA VAL A 499 9.43 -13.81 -15.10
C VAL A 499 10.22 -14.97 -14.51
N ARG A 500 9.84 -15.40 -13.31
CA ARG A 500 10.54 -16.42 -12.52
C ARG A 500 9.54 -17.35 -11.83
N ARG A 501 9.85 -18.63 -11.67
CA ARG A 501 8.96 -19.59 -10.97
C ARG A 501 8.78 -19.22 -9.50
N VAL A 502 7.67 -19.63 -8.91
CA VAL A 502 7.32 -19.36 -7.50
C VAL A 502 7.23 -20.68 -6.72
N ARG A 503 7.75 -20.71 -5.49
CA ARG A 503 7.64 -21.85 -4.56
C ARG A 503 6.33 -21.78 -3.75
N GLY A 504 6.01 -22.84 -3.01
CA GLY A 504 4.79 -22.89 -2.18
C GLY A 504 4.71 -21.81 -1.10
N ASP A 505 5.84 -21.44 -0.52
CA ASP A 505 5.99 -20.32 0.43
C ASP A 505 5.75 -18.92 -0.19
N GLY A 506 5.56 -18.82 -1.52
CA GLY A 506 5.46 -17.56 -2.25
C GLY A 506 6.79 -16.94 -2.65
N SER A 507 7.92 -17.53 -2.26
CA SER A 507 9.26 -17.06 -2.64
C SER A 507 9.53 -17.27 -4.13
N VAL A 508 10.34 -16.37 -4.68
CA VAL A 508 10.67 -16.35 -6.11
C VAL A 508 11.98 -17.11 -6.34
N VAL A 509 11.99 -17.99 -7.35
CA VAL A 509 13.19 -18.67 -7.82
C VAL A 509 13.96 -17.71 -8.74
N TYR A 510 14.68 -16.78 -8.12
CA TYR A 510 15.55 -15.82 -8.81
C TYR A 510 16.72 -16.51 -9.52
N LEU A 511 17.28 -15.80 -10.50
CA LEU A 511 18.54 -16.08 -11.20
C LEU A 511 19.54 -14.95 -10.92
N ASP A 512 20.83 -15.23 -11.10
CA ASP A 512 21.89 -14.26 -10.85
C ASP A 512 21.70 -12.99 -11.71
N GLY A 513 21.71 -11.83 -11.04
CA GLY A 513 21.44 -10.51 -11.61
C GLY A 513 19.99 -10.01 -11.42
N ASP A 514 19.03 -10.88 -11.09
CA ASP A 514 17.63 -10.50 -10.90
C ASP A 514 17.45 -9.40 -9.86
N ARG A 515 16.68 -8.37 -10.19
CA ARG A 515 16.19 -7.41 -9.19
C ARG A 515 15.16 -8.08 -8.29
N THR A 516 15.43 -8.08 -7.00
CA THR A 516 14.55 -8.63 -5.95
C THR A 516 13.50 -7.62 -5.49
N ASN A 517 12.57 -8.06 -4.65
CA ASN A 517 11.61 -7.18 -3.99
C ASN A 517 12.20 -6.44 -2.75
N THR A 518 13.39 -6.82 -2.28
CA THR A 518 14.04 -6.19 -1.12
C THR A 518 14.60 -4.82 -1.52
N ARG A 519 14.41 -3.81 -0.66
CA ARG A 519 15.00 -2.49 -0.86
C ARG A 519 16.50 -2.51 -0.56
N SER A 520 17.28 -1.89 -1.44
CA SER A 520 18.61 -1.44 -1.05
C SER A 520 18.50 -0.19 -0.17
N GLN A 521 19.42 -0.05 0.79
CA GLN A 521 19.58 1.15 1.64
C GLN A 521 20.87 1.91 1.29
N GLY A 522 21.55 1.56 0.19
CA GLY A 522 22.83 2.12 -0.23
C GLY A 522 23.20 1.71 -1.66
N GLY A 523 24.49 1.47 -1.90
CA GLY A 523 25.00 1.04 -3.21
C GLY A 523 25.10 2.14 -4.28
N LYS A 524 25.90 1.87 -5.31
CA LYS A 524 26.02 2.68 -6.55
C LYS A 524 25.00 2.28 -7.62
N CYS A 525 24.34 1.12 -7.49
CA CYS A 525 23.46 0.57 -8.52
C CYS A 525 22.19 1.39 -8.83
N GLY A 526 21.76 2.28 -7.93
CA GLY A 526 20.74 3.32 -8.19
C GLY A 526 19.30 2.85 -8.40
N CYS A 527 19.05 1.56 -8.64
CA CYS A 527 17.71 1.03 -8.95
C CYS A 527 16.73 1.02 -7.76
N GLY A 528 17.23 1.20 -6.53
CA GLY A 528 16.46 1.24 -5.28
C GLY A 528 16.11 -0.13 -4.66
N PHE A 529 16.60 -1.22 -5.24
CA PHE A 529 16.33 -2.60 -4.82
C PHE A 529 17.63 -3.40 -4.77
N LYS A 530 17.63 -4.54 -4.05
CA LYS A 530 18.74 -5.49 -4.06
C LYS A 530 18.69 -6.41 -5.28
N HIS A 531 19.84 -6.92 -5.69
CA HIS A 531 20.00 -7.90 -6.76
C HIS A 531 20.37 -9.28 -6.19
N PHE A 532 19.80 -10.34 -6.76
CA PHE A 532 20.11 -11.72 -6.37
C PHE A 532 21.40 -12.20 -7.02
N TRP A 533 22.27 -12.88 -6.27
CA TRP A 533 23.44 -13.56 -6.80
C TRP A 533 23.93 -14.69 -5.89
N GLU A 534 24.27 -15.87 -6.43
CA GLU A 534 24.81 -17.03 -5.70
C GLU A 534 24.01 -17.40 -4.41
N GLY A 535 22.69 -17.14 -4.38
CA GLY A 535 21.84 -17.39 -3.21
C GLY A 535 21.78 -16.27 -2.17
N LYS A 536 22.32 -15.09 -2.44
CA LYS A 536 22.30 -13.90 -1.55
C LYS A 536 21.69 -12.68 -2.26
N GLU A 537 21.39 -11.63 -1.49
CA GLU A 537 20.89 -10.34 -1.99
C GLU A 537 21.90 -9.21 -1.75
N TYR A 538 22.36 -8.59 -2.83
CA TYR A 538 23.38 -7.53 -2.86
C TYR A 538 22.77 -6.16 -3.15
N ASP A 539 23.33 -5.09 -2.62
CA ASP A 539 22.94 -3.70 -2.95
C ASP A 539 23.38 -3.30 -4.38
N ASN A 540 24.37 -4.00 -4.92
CA ASN A 540 24.93 -3.76 -6.25
C ASN A 540 24.92 -5.03 -7.10
N LEU A 541 25.04 -4.83 -8.41
CA LEU A 541 25.48 -5.89 -9.32
C LEU A 541 27.01 -6.01 -9.25
N PRO A 542 27.58 -7.21 -9.46
CA PRO A 542 29.03 -7.34 -9.50
C PRO A 542 29.59 -6.65 -10.74
N GLU A 543 30.85 -6.23 -10.68
CA GLU A 543 31.62 -5.96 -11.88
C GLU A 543 32.20 -7.28 -12.42
N ALA A 544 32.11 -7.51 -13.73
CA ALA A 544 32.74 -8.68 -14.36
C ALA A 544 34.10 -8.34 -14.97
N PHE A 545 35.07 -9.24 -14.85
CA PHE A 545 36.28 -9.21 -15.68
C PHE A 545 36.81 -10.63 -15.98
N PRO A 546 37.24 -10.91 -17.23
CA PRO A 546 37.86 -12.18 -17.57
C PRO A 546 39.28 -12.24 -17.03
N ILE A 547 39.64 -13.38 -16.44
CA ILE A 547 41.01 -13.73 -16.05
C ILE A 547 41.50 -14.93 -16.87
N THR A 548 42.81 -15.03 -17.06
CA THR A 548 43.47 -16.24 -17.59
C THR A 548 44.42 -16.77 -16.53
N LEU A 549 44.18 -17.99 -16.07
CA LEU A 549 44.98 -18.69 -15.07
C LEU A 549 45.82 -19.77 -15.74
N GLU A 550 47.11 -19.77 -15.46
CA GLU A 550 48.07 -20.73 -16.01
C GLU A 550 48.87 -21.36 -14.87
N TRP A 551 48.79 -22.69 -14.76
CA TRP A 551 49.53 -23.49 -13.78
C TRP A 551 49.87 -24.87 -14.36
N ALA A 552 51.10 -25.34 -14.15
CA ALA A 552 51.58 -26.65 -14.61
C ALA A 552 51.27 -26.98 -16.09
N GLY A 553 51.36 -25.98 -16.99
CA GLY A 553 51.04 -26.12 -18.42
C GLY A 553 49.55 -26.16 -18.78
N ARG A 554 48.65 -26.11 -17.78
CA ARG A 554 47.21 -26.00 -17.97
C ARG A 554 46.77 -24.53 -17.92
N VAL A 555 46.12 -24.09 -18.99
CA VAL A 555 45.53 -22.75 -19.12
C VAL A 555 44.01 -22.84 -18.92
N VAL A 556 43.45 -21.94 -18.14
CA VAL A 556 42.02 -21.79 -17.84
C VAL A 556 41.63 -20.34 -18.07
N ARG A 557 40.48 -20.11 -18.70
CA ARG A 557 39.83 -18.78 -18.78
C ARG A 557 38.53 -18.84 -18.00
N GLU A 558 38.31 -17.83 -17.16
CA GLU A 558 37.15 -17.76 -16.26
C GLU A 558 36.77 -16.28 -16.07
N THR A 559 35.49 -15.99 -15.80
CA THR A 559 35.04 -14.64 -15.46
C THR A 559 34.95 -14.48 -13.95
N VAL A 560 35.64 -13.49 -13.39
CA VAL A 560 35.45 -13.09 -11.99
C VAL A 560 34.30 -12.11 -11.92
N TYR A 561 33.35 -12.39 -11.01
CA TYR A 561 32.31 -11.47 -10.57
C TYR A 561 32.76 -10.85 -9.24
N TRP A 562 32.77 -9.51 -9.18
CA TRP A 562 33.41 -8.77 -8.10
C TRP A 562 32.47 -7.73 -7.51
N PHE A 563 32.05 -7.95 -6.26
CA PHE A 563 31.14 -7.06 -5.52
C PHE A 563 31.91 -6.00 -4.73
N GLN A 564 31.49 -4.75 -4.88
CA GLN A 564 31.97 -3.60 -4.09
C GLN A 564 30.81 -2.64 -3.79
N TYR A 565 31.02 -1.74 -2.83
CA TYR A 565 30.09 -0.68 -2.42
C TYR A 565 28.78 -1.19 -1.77
N GLU A 566 28.81 -2.41 -1.21
CA GLU A 566 27.72 -2.97 -0.41
C GLU A 566 27.53 -2.22 0.92
N ALA A 567 26.28 -2.07 1.37
CA ALA A 567 25.99 -1.42 2.65
C ALA A 567 26.35 -2.33 3.85
N ASP A 568 26.38 -3.65 3.64
CA ASP A 568 27.02 -4.62 4.54
C ASP A 568 28.45 -4.91 4.02
N PRO A 569 29.51 -4.51 4.74
CA PRO A 569 30.87 -4.74 4.28
C PRO A 569 31.25 -6.21 4.06
N THR A 570 30.54 -7.17 4.68
CA THR A 570 30.79 -8.61 4.56
C THR A 570 30.31 -9.21 3.23
N LEU A 571 29.51 -8.47 2.45
CA LEU A 571 29.10 -8.84 1.10
C LEU A 571 30.11 -8.42 0.03
N ASN A 572 31.01 -7.46 0.31
CA ASN A 572 32.07 -7.09 -0.63
C ASN A 572 33.02 -8.27 -0.88
N SER A 573 33.52 -8.38 -2.11
CA SER A 573 34.36 -9.51 -2.52
C SER A 573 35.76 -9.47 -1.89
N ASN A 574 36.14 -10.56 -1.24
CA ASN A 574 37.47 -10.78 -0.70
C ASN A 574 38.35 -11.53 -1.73
N VAL A 575 39.53 -10.98 -2.02
CA VAL A 575 40.45 -11.54 -3.03
C VAL A 575 40.91 -12.96 -2.70
N TYR A 576 41.04 -13.31 -1.41
CA TYR A 576 41.45 -14.65 -0.98
C TYR A 576 40.31 -15.66 -1.12
N ASP A 577 39.06 -15.28 -0.78
CA ASP A 577 37.89 -16.16 -0.92
C ASP A 577 37.56 -16.44 -2.38
N VAL A 578 37.66 -15.41 -3.25
CA VAL A 578 37.50 -15.56 -4.71
C VAL A 578 38.63 -16.42 -5.27
N THR A 579 39.89 -16.19 -4.86
CA THR A 579 41.03 -17.03 -5.25
C THR A 579 40.83 -18.49 -4.86
N MET A 580 40.43 -18.74 -3.60
CA MET A 580 40.27 -20.10 -3.08
C MET A 580 39.16 -20.85 -3.82
N ARG A 581 38.05 -20.18 -4.15
CA ARG A 581 37.01 -20.74 -5.02
C ARG A 581 37.54 -21.09 -6.41
N LEU A 582 38.29 -20.20 -7.06
CA LEU A 582 38.87 -20.43 -8.38
C LEU A 582 39.89 -21.60 -8.38
N VAL A 583 40.81 -21.64 -7.42
CA VAL A 583 41.80 -22.71 -7.28
C VAL A 583 41.10 -24.05 -7.02
N THR A 584 40.12 -24.10 -6.11
CA THR A 584 39.36 -25.33 -5.81
C THR A 584 38.55 -25.82 -7.02
N LYS A 585 37.91 -24.90 -7.76
CA LYS A 585 37.08 -25.22 -8.94
C LYS A 585 37.89 -25.75 -10.12
N HIS A 586 39.06 -25.16 -10.38
CA HIS A 586 39.82 -25.44 -11.61
C HIS A 586 41.07 -26.28 -11.41
N PHE A 587 41.71 -26.21 -10.24
CA PHE A 587 42.94 -26.93 -9.89
C PHE A 587 42.75 -27.80 -8.61
N PRO A 588 41.74 -28.70 -8.57
CA PRO A 588 41.49 -29.55 -7.40
C PRO A 588 42.71 -30.44 -7.11
N GLY A 589 43.22 -30.36 -5.88
CA GLY A 589 44.47 -31.00 -5.45
C GLY A 589 45.57 -30.01 -5.09
N GLU A 590 45.64 -28.84 -5.73
CA GLU A 590 46.67 -27.81 -5.52
C GLU A 590 46.43 -26.93 -4.27
N PHE A 591 45.62 -27.40 -3.32
CA PHE A 591 45.04 -26.62 -2.20
C PHE A 591 46.08 -26.07 -1.19
N GLY A 592 47.35 -26.49 -1.28
CA GLY A 592 48.47 -25.97 -0.49
C GLY A 592 49.49 -25.13 -1.27
N SER A 593 49.25 -24.84 -2.56
CA SER A 593 50.22 -24.11 -3.39
C SER A 593 50.13 -22.59 -3.15
N GLU A 594 50.86 -22.09 -2.16
CA GLU A 594 50.99 -20.65 -1.87
C GLU A 594 51.37 -19.84 -3.12
N ILE A 595 52.24 -20.39 -3.97
CA ILE A 595 52.70 -19.76 -5.22
C ILE A 595 51.55 -19.61 -6.22
N LEU A 596 50.69 -20.63 -6.36
CA LEU A 596 49.49 -20.55 -7.21
C LEU A 596 48.50 -19.53 -6.63
N VAL A 597 48.20 -19.62 -5.33
CA VAL A 597 47.29 -18.69 -4.64
C VAL A 597 47.76 -17.24 -4.81
N GLN A 598 49.05 -16.96 -4.57
CA GLN A 598 49.60 -15.61 -4.74
C GLN A 598 49.58 -15.14 -6.20
N LYS A 599 49.79 -16.03 -7.19
CA LYS A 599 49.66 -15.70 -8.62
C LYS A 599 48.22 -15.29 -8.97
N VAL A 600 47.21 -16.00 -8.47
CA VAL A 600 45.79 -15.66 -8.68
C VAL A 600 45.42 -14.36 -7.94
N VAL A 601 45.79 -14.21 -6.67
CA VAL A 601 45.59 -12.98 -5.87
C VAL A 601 46.17 -11.76 -6.58
N ASN A 602 47.42 -11.84 -7.04
CA ASN A 602 48.08 -10.74 -7.76
C ASN A 602 47.36 -10.41 -9.08
N THR A 603 46.82 -11.42 -9.78
CA THR A 603 46.04 -11.22 -11.02
C THR A 603 44.74 -10.47 -10.75
N ILE A 604 43.98 -10.89 -9.72
CA ILE A 604 42.73 -10.22 -9.32
C ILE A 604 43.01 -8.78 -8.87
N LEU A 605 43.98 -8.59 -7.97
CA LEU A 605 44.36 -7.25 -7.49
C LEU A 605 44.80 -6.32 -8.63
N HIS A 606 45.47 -6.82 -9.66
CA HIS A 606 45.87 -6.01 -10.81
C HIS A 606 44.69 -5.54 -11.68
N HIS A 607 43.56 -6.27 -11.68
CA HIS A 607 42.32 -5.84 -12.31
C HIS A 607 41.53 -4.85 -11.45
N THR A 608 41.46 -5.09 -10.13
CA THR A 608 40.65 -4.25 -9.22
C THR A 608 41.34 -2.94 -8.84
N ALA A 609 42.68 -2.87 -8.82
CA ALA A 609 43.43 -1.69 -8.37
C ALA A 609 43.55 -0.56 -9.42
N LYS A 610 43.04 -0.74 -10.64
CA LYS A 610 43.14 0.25 -11.72
C LYS A 610 41.91 1.16 -11.89
N ARG A 611 40.82 0.91 -11.16
CA ARG A 611 39.56 1.64 -11.32
C ARG A 611 39.55 2.89 -10.45
N SER A 612 39.04 4.00 -10.99
CA SER A 612 38.85 5.22 -10.19
C SER A 612 37.79 4.97 -9.13
N GLN A 613 37.92 5.59 -7.95
CA GLN A 613 37.07 5.23 -6.79
C GLN A 613 35.58 5.59 -7.01
N ASP A 614 35.30 6.48 -7.96
CA ASP A 614 33.96 6.90 -8.38
C ASP A 614 33.35 6.02 -9.48
N GLU A 615 34.15 5.37 -10.34
CA GLU A 615 33.67 4.41 -11.35
C GLU A 615 32.91 3.22 -10.74
N TYR A 616 31.98 2.67 -11.52
CA TYR A 616 31.25 1.45 -11.21
C TYR A 616 30.61 0.91 -12.49
N ASN A 617 31.19 -0.15 -13.02
CA ASN A 617 30.87 -0.72 -14.32
C ASN A 617 30.38 -2.18 -14.12
N PRO A 618 29.12 -2.38 -13.68
CA PRO A 618 28.55 -3.69 -13.37
C PRO A 618 28.32 -4.54 -14.62
N VAL A 619 28.00 -5.83 -14.42
CA VAL A 619 27.61 -6.72 -15.52
C VAL A 619 26.33 -6.21 -16.20
N ALA A 620 26.40 -5.97 -17.51
CA ALA A 620 25.21 -5.79 -18.34
C ALA A 620 24.41 -7.10 -18.40
N ILE A 621 23.27 -7.14 -17.70
CA ILE A 621 22.33 -8.28 -17.69
C ILE A 621 20.96 -7.79 -18.13
N GLU A 622 20.38 -8.46 -19.14
CA GLU A 622 19.08 -8.10 -19.70
C GLU A 622 17.99 -8.10 -18.62
N GLY A 623 17.36 -6.94 -18.42
CA GLY A 623 16.30 -6.76 -17.42
C GLY A 623 16.75 -6.62 -15.97
N ALA A 624 18.05 -6.77 -15.65
CA ALA A 624 18.60 -6.35 -14.36
C ALA A 624 18.69 -4.81 -14.30
N HIS A 625 19.14 -4.20 -15.40
CA HIS A 625 19.08 -2.77 -15.64
C HIS A 625 17.93 -2.43 -16.59
N VAL A 626 16.82 -1.93 -16.02
CA VAL A 626 15.97 -0.95 -16.72
C VAL A 626 16.61 0.41 -16.42
N GLN A 627 17.68 0.74 -17.15
CA GLN A 627 18.41 1.99 -16.99
C GLN A 627 17.91 3.03 -18.01
N ASP A 628 17.62 4.23 -17.51
CA ASP A 628 17.62 5.45 -18.31
C ASP A 628 18.93 5.55 -19.10
N GLY A 629 18.83 5.69 -20.42
CA GLY A 629 19.99 5.71 -21.30
C GLY A 629 20.88 6.93 -21.07
N ARG A 630 22.15 6.69 -20.70
CA ARG A 630 23.25 7.60 -21.04
C ARG A 630 24.02 7.00 -22.21
N GLU A 631 24.07 7.73 -23.30
CA GLU A 631 24.76 7.33 -24.52
C GLU A 631 26.29 7.41 -24.31
N GLU A 632 26.99 6.29 -24.43
CA GLU A 632 28.33 6.31 -25.02
C GLU A 632 28.20 6.17 -26.53
N SER A 633 29.01 6.92 -27.26
CA SER A 633 28.84 7.12 -28.70
C SER A 633 29.64 6.15 -29.54
N GLU A 634 28.96 5.30 -30.32
CA GLU A 634 29.46 4.91 -31.65
C GLU A 634 28.34 4.56 -32.63
N SER A 635 28.66 4.57 -33.92
CA SER A 635 27.68 4.90 -34.97
C SER A 635 27.04 3.71 -35.69
N ALA A 636 25.71 3.69 -35.78
CA ALA A 636 24.96 2.87 -36.74
C ALA A 636 23.74 3.64 -37.29
N THR A 637 23.49 3.55 -38.61
CA THR A 637 22.45 4.34 -39.29
C THR A 637 21.11 3.60 -39.34
N HIS A 638 20.07 4.19 -38.73
CA HIS A 638 18.68 3.78 -38.93
C HIS A 638 17.79 4.96 -39.37
N PRO A 639 16.85 4.76 -40.31
CA PRO A 639 15.98 5.82 -40.81
C PRO A 639 14.86 6.18 -39.81
N PRO A 640 14.44 7.46 -39.73
CA PRO A 640 13.48 7.91 -38.72
C PRO A 640 12.03 7.48 -39.04
N THR A 641 11.56 6.41 -38.39
CA THR A 641 10.15 6.00 -38.43
C THR A 641 9.29 6.93 -37.57
N LYS A 642 8.66 7.94 -38.19
CA LYS A 642 7.70 8.82 -37.52
C LYS A 642 6.44 8.06 -37.11
N ILE A 643 6.31 7.74 -35.83
CA ILE A 643 5.03 7.32 -35.23
C ILE A 643 4.17 8.58 -35.03
N ILE A 644 2.92 8.52 -35.50
CA ILE A 644 1.94 9.61 -35.39
C ILE A 644 0.78 9.14 -34.52
N LEU A 645 0.55 9.80 -33.39
CA LEU A 645 -0.59 9.49 -32.51
C LEU A 645 -1.77 10.42 -32.84
N THR A 646 -2.87 9.84 -33.30
CA THR A 646 -4.12 10.55 -33.63
C THR A 646 -5.15 10.40 -32.51
N GLY A 647 -5.31 11.44 -31.68
CA GLY A 647 -6.35 11.48 -30.65
C GLY A 647 -7.73 11.88 -31.19
N GLN A 648 -8.80 11.53 -30.45
CA GLN A 648 -10.23 11.75 -30.81
C GLN A 648 -10.67 13.23 -31.01
N LYS A 649 -9.74 14.21 -30.98
CA LYS A 649 -10.00 15.63 -31.28
C LYS A 649 -9.01 16.24 -32.29
N GLY A 650 -8.51 15.43 -33.23
CA GLY A 650 -7.91 15.92 -34.48
C GLY A 650 -6.56 16.64 -34.36
N LYS A 651 -5.88 16.55 -33.21
CA LYS A 651 -4.47 16.98 -33.08
C LYS A 651 -3.57 15.75 -33.11
N THR A 652 -2.63 15.77 -34.06
CA THR A 652 -1.46 14.88 -34.09
C THR A 652 -0.40 15.42 -33.13
N LEU A 653 0.27 14.53 -32.39
CA LEU A 653 1.46 14.86 -31.60
C LEU A 653 2.64 13.97 -32.02
N HIS A 654 3.85 14.53 -31.99
CA HIS A 654 5.11 13.85 -32.31
C HIS A 654 5.93 13.58 -31.04
N LYS A 655 6.79 12.54 -31.06
CA LYS A 655 7.63 12.15 -29.89
C LYS A 655 8.47 13.32 -29.37
N GLU A 656 9.01 14.12 -30.28
CA GLU A 656 9.81 15.32 -30.01
C GLU A 656 9.07 16.37 -29.15
N GLU A 657 7.75 16.52 -29.31
CA GLU A 657 6.95 17.56 -28.64
C GLU A 657 6.70 17.26 -27.15
N LEU A 658 6.90 16.01 -26.72
CA LEU A 658 6.62 15.55 -25.35
C LEU A 658 7.65 16.09 -24.34
N VAL A 659 8.92 16.24 -24.77
CA VAL A 659 10.06 16.63 -23.91
C VAL A 659 10.18 18.16 -23.75
N MET A 660 9.53 18.93 -24.63
CA MET A 660 9.69 20.40 -24.68
C MET A 660 9.25 21.12 -23.40
N SER A 661 10.09 22.03 -22.92
CA SER A 661 9.82 22.82 -21.72
C SER A 661 8.67 23.83 -21.92
N LYS A 662 8.07 24.33 -20.82
CA LYS A 662 6.98 25.32 -20.89
C LYS A 662 7.39 26.61 -21.63
N THR A 663 8.63 27.07 -21.41
CA THR A 663 9.21 28.24 -22.10
C THR A 663 9.35 27.97 -23.60
N GLU A 664 9.82 26.77 -23.94
CA GLU A 664 10.14 26.35 -25.30
C GLU A 664 8.88 26.09 -26.15
N ARG A 665 7.82 25.51 -25.57
CA ARG A 665 6.51 25.40 -26.25
C ARG A 665 5.90 26.78 -26.52
N VAL A 666 6.06 27.74 -25.61
CA VAL A 666 5.62 29.15 -25.83
C VAL A 666 6.49 29.82 -26.90
N LEU A 667 7.80 29.58 -26.89
CA LEU A 667 8.72 30.05 -27.93
C LEU A 667 8.38 29.46 -29.30
N GLN A 668 8.12 28.16 -29.40
CA GLN A 668 7.73 27.49 -30.64
C GLN A 668 6.36 27.96 -31.15
N HIS A 669 5.37 28.16 -30.27
CA HIS A 669 4.08 28.75 -30.64
C HIS A 669 4.28 30.16 -31.21
N SER A 670 5.02 31.02 -30.49
CA SER A 670 5.32 32.38 -30.91
C SER A 670 6.14 32.42 -32.21
N ILE A 671 7.11 31.53 -32.38
CA ILE A 671 7.87 31.34 -33.62
C ILE A 671 6.95 30.87 -34.74
N SER A 672 5.97 30.00 -34.50
CA SER A 672 5.04 29.54 -35.54
C SER A 672 4.08 30.65 -36.00
N GLU A 673 3.59 31.47 -35.08
CA GLU A 673 2.75 32.63 -35.37
C GLU A 673 3.56 33.73 -36.08
N GLN A 674 4.77 34.03 -35.59
CA GLN A 674 5.67 34.98 -36.23
C GLN A 674 6.21 34.45 -37.57
N ALA A 675 6.37 33.14 -37.76
CA ALA A 675 6.70 32.52 -39.04
C ALA A 675 5.55 32.66 -40.03
N ALA A 676 4.30 32.37 -39.64
CA ALA A 676 3.14 32.58 -40.49
C ALA A 676 2.95 34.07 -40.87
N LEU A 677 3.18 34.99 -39.93
CA LEU A 677 3.09 36.43 -40.17
C LEU A 677 4.27 36.98 -41.00
N SER A 678 5.49 36.46 -40.81
CA SER A 678 6.67 36.88 -41.59
C SER A 678 6.69 36.25 -42.99
N GLN A 679 6.22 35.01 -43.16
CA GLN A 679 5.98 34.42 -44.48
C GLN A 679 4.93 35.21 -45.25
N ARG A 680 3.78 35.58 -44.65
CA ARG A 680 2.80 36.49 -45.29
C ARG A 680 3.42 37.83 -45.70
N ARG A 681 4.12 38.51 -44.77
CA ARG A 681 4.84 39.77 -45.07
C ARG A 681 5.95 39.60 -46.11
N SER A 682 6.54 38.42 -46.25
CA SER A 682 7.52 38.08 -47.28
C SER A 682 6.84 37.88 -48.64
N THR A 683 5.74 37.13 -48.72
CA THR A 683 4.97 36.94 -49.95
C THR A 683 4.34 38.23 -50.47
N ASP A 684 3.94 39.15 -49.58
CA ASP A 684 3.43 40.47 -49.97
C ASP A 684 4.55 41.39 -50.50
N ARG A 685 5.76 41.32 -49.91
CA ARG A 685 6.95 42.04 -50.41
C ARG A 685 7.47 41.47 -51.73
N LEU A 686 7.44 40.15 -51.91
CA LEU A 686 7.82 39.47 -53.15
C LEU A 686 6.86 39.72 -54.32
N ARG A 687 5.73 40.42 -54.10
CA ARG A 687 4.84 40.91 -55.16
C ARG A 687 5.15 42.33 -55.64
N GLN A 688 6.17 42.99 -55.09
CA GLN A 688 6.53 44.37 -55.44
C GLN A 688 8.06 44.59 -55.52
N GLN A 689 8.75 43.94 -56.47
CA GLN A 689 9.82 44.57 -57.28
C GLN A 689 10.51 43.57 -58.24
N ASP A 690 10.62 44.01 -59.50
CA ASP A 690 11.51 43.52 -60.56
C ASP A 690 12.13 44.79 -61.21
N PRO A 691 13.31 44.74 -61.85
CA PRO A 691 14.48 43.89 -61.60
C PRO A 691 15.82 44.70 -61.63
N ARG A 692 16.96 43.98 -61.72
CA ARG A 692 18.25 44.39 -62.34
C ARG A 692 19.25 45.24 -61.48
N PRO A 693 20.57 45.26 -61.84
CA PRO A 693 21.52 44.53 -60.96
C PRO A 693 22.89 45.21 -60.69
N SER A 694 23.64 44.69 -59.70
CA SER A 694 25.11 44.77 -59.67
C SER A 694 25.76 43.70 -58.75
N SER A 695 27.03 43.42 -59.04
CA SER A 695 27.98 42.55 -58.31
C SER A 695 29.36 43.25 -58.32
N PRO A 696 30.41 42.85 -57.54
CA PRO A 696 30.61 41.65 -56.72
C PRO A 696 30.88 42.06 -55.23
N SER A 697 31.80 41.58 -54.36
CA SER A 697 32.94 40.63 -54.45
C SER A 697 33.45 40.12 -53.07
N SER A 698 34.05 38.92 -53.10
CA SER A 698 35.30 38.50 -52.41
C SER A 698 35.47 38.51 -50.87
N SER A 699 35.87 37.32 -50.38
CA SER A 699 37.06 37.01 -49.56
C SER A 699 37.14 37.27 -48.03
N SER A 700 37.48 36.16 -47.33
CA SER A 700 38.47 36.01 -46.23
C SER A 700 38.32 36.74 -44.88
N SER A 701 37.93 35.94 -43.88
CA SER A 701 38.66 35.68 -42.62
C SER A 701 39.62 36.76 -42.06
N SER A 702 39.22 37.36 -40.93
CA SER A 702 40.13 37.64 -39.80
C SER A 702 39.34 37.97 -38.52
N ALA A 703 39.78 37.47 -37.37
CA ALA A 703 39.38 37.97 -36.04
C ALA A 703 40.33 39.10 -35.62
N PRO A 704 39.84 40.17 -34.95
CA PRO A 704 39.99 40.27 -33.49
C PRO A 704 38.86 41.12 -32.82
N PRO A 705 38.98 41.56 -31.54
CA PRO A 705 39.41 40.86 -30.33
C PRO A 705 38.31 40.85 -29.24
N THR A 706 38.56 40.18 -28.11
CA THR A 706 37.75 40.30 -26.88
C THR A 706 37.92 41.66 -26.18
N PRO A 707 36.83 42.34 -25.76
CA PRO A 707 36.87 43.37 -24.72
C PRO A 707 36.52 42.82 -23.34
N THR A 708 37.37 43.11 -22.37
CA THR A 708 37.26 42.68 -20.97
C THR A 708 36.13 43.38 -20.20
N LYS A 709 35.35 42.60 -19.44
CA LYS A 709 34.72 42.92 -18.13
C LYS A 709 34.49 44.41 -17.80
N VAL A 710 33.22 44.87 -17.90
CA VAL A 710 32.76 46.17 -17.36
C VAL A 710 31.69 45.91 -16.28
N PRO A 711 31.78 46.51 -15.07
CA PRO A 711 30.76 46.37 -14.03
C PRO A 711 29.54 47.28 -14.30
N PRO A 712 28.32 46.90 -13.90
CA PRO A 712 27.14 47.75 -14.06
C PRO A 712 27.17 48.96 -13.11
N THR A 713 27.50 50.14 -13.64
CA THR A 713 27.52 51.41 -12.89
C THR A 713 26.10 51.99 -12.74
N SER A 714 25.31 51.36 -11.87
CA SER A 714 24.06 51.91 -11.33
C SER A 714 23.85 51.34 -9.94
N GLY A 715 23.75 52.18 -8.90
CA GLY A 715 23.67 51.74 -7.49
C GLY A 715 22.37 51.03 -7.08
N GLU A 716 21.52 50.68 -8.04
CA GLU A 716 20.15 50.21 -7.80
C GLU A 716 20.08 48.74 -7.38
N LYS A 717 19.35 48.49 -6.29
CA LYS A 717 19.11 47.16 -5.72
C LYS A 717 17.80 46.63 -6.30
N LYS A 718 17.85 45.58 -7.13
CA LYS A 718 16.64 44.93 -7.65
C LYS A 718 16.29 43.73 -6.77
N ILE A 719 15.11 43.76 -6.15
CA ILE A 719 14.63 42.72 -5.23
C ILE A 719 13.34 42.09 -5.77
N ARG A 720 13.05 40.84 -5.39
CA ARG A 720 11.77 40.20 -5.69
C ARG A 720 10.87 40.19 -4.45
N VAL A 721 9.71 40.82 -4.55
CA VAL A 721 8.67 40.78 -3.52
C VAL A 721 7.62 39.75 -3.91
N THR A 722 7.23 38.90 -2.95
CA THR A 722 6.17 37.89 -3.09
C THR A 722 5.16 38.07 -1.96
N THR A 723 3.88 38.22 -2.27
CA THR A 723 2.83 38.27 -1.25
C THR A 723 2.34 36.86 -0.89
N SER A 724 1.82 36.70 0.33
CA SER A 724 1.23 35.45 0.83
C SER A 724 0.06 34.90 0.01
N ASP A 725 -0.59 35.72 -0.83
CA ASP A 725 -1.61 35.31 -1.81
C ASP A 725 -1.02 34.83 -3.17
N GLY A 726 0.31 34.77 -3.30
CA GLY A 726 1.03 34.25 -4.46
C GLY A 726 1.37 35.28 -5.54
N ARG A 727 0.97 36.56 -5.43
CA ARG A 727 1.40 37.61 -6.38
C ARG A 727 2.90 37.89 -6.21
N GLN A 728 3.58 38.24 -7.31
CA GLN A 728 5.01 38.56 -7.33
C GLN A 728 5.30 39.81 -8.15
N ALA A 729 6.27 40.62 -7.70
CA ALA A 729 6.78 41.78 -8.41
C ALA A 729 8.30 41.93 -8.21
N MET A 730 8.95 42.62 -9.14
CA MET A 730 10.33 43.10 -8.96
C MET A 730 10.29 44.58 -8.57
N LEU A 731 10.89 44.96 -7.44
CA LEU A 731 11.10 46.36 -7.08
C LEU A 731 12.55 46.75 -7.36
N THR A 732 12.74 47.94 -7.92
CA THR A 732 14.06 48.58 -8.07
C THR A 732 14.18 49.65 -6.98
N LEU A 733 15.04 49.42 -6.00
CA LEU A 733 15.30 50.34 -4.89
C LEU A 733 16.57 51.15 -5.16
N GLN A 734 16.64 52.36 -4.64
CA GLN A 734 17.87 53.15 -4.62
C GLN A 734 18.81 52.62 -3.52
N PRO A 735 20.13 52.86 -3.60
CA PRO A 735 21.08 52.25 -2.66
C PRO A 735 20.85 52.66 -1.20
N HIS A 736 20.20 53.82 -1.00
CA HIS A 736 19.91 54.46 0.29
C HIS A 736 18.42 54.40 0.69
N THR A 737 17.57 53.59 0.02
CA THR A 737 16.14 53.48 0.33
C THR A 737 15.88 53.04 1.77
N THR A 738 15.07 53.82 2.49
CA THR A 738 14.64 53.65 3.88
C THR A 738 13.50 52.64 4.03
N TYR A 739 13.17 52.26 5.28
CA TYR A 739 12.08 51.32 5.55
C TYR A 739 10.71 51.86 5.09
N GLY A 740 10.43 53.15 5.32
CA GLY A 740 9.16 53.78 4.94
C GLY A 740 8.97 53.86 3.42
N GLU A 741 10.03 54.11 2.67
CA GLU A 741 10.01 54.11 1.20
C GLU A 741 9.83 52.70 0.63
N LEU A 742 10.47 51.69 1.22
CA LEU A 742 10.28 50.28 0.86
C LEU A 742 8.83 49.85 1.12
N GLN A 743 8.29 50.15 2.30
CA GLN A 743 6.90 49.85 2.66
C GLN A 743 5.92 50.55 1.71
N SER A 744 6.16 51.83 1.39
CA SER A 744 5.34 52.60 0.43
C SER A 744 5.39 52.02 -0.98
N SER A 745 6.56 51.55 -1.42
CA SER A 745 6.73 50.88 -2.73
C SER A 745 5.95 49.56 -2.81
N ILE A 746 5.93 48.79 -1.72
CA ILE A 746 5.16 47.54 -1.61
C ILE A 746 3.65 47.84 -1.58
N VAL A 747 3.23 48.84 -0.78
CA VAL A 747 1.84 49.35 -0.73
C VAL A 747 1.34 49.73 -2.12
N GLN A 748 2.12 50.51 -2.87
CA GLN A 748 1.75 51.02 -4.19
C GLN A 748 1.67 49.92 -5.27
N VAL A 749 2.53 48.91 -5.22
CA VAL A 749 2.58 47.84 -6.23
C VAL A 749 1.55 46.74 -5.99
N PHE A 750 1.16 46.48 -4.74
CA PHE A 750 0.21 45.42 -4.38
C PHE A 750 -1.17 45.92 -3.93
N ASN A 751 -1.38 47.24 -3.81
CA ASN A 751 -2.58 47.89 -3.25
C ASN A 751 -2.95 47.36 -1.86
N LEU A 752 -2.05 47.56 -0.89
CA LEU A 752 -2.18 47.07 0.49
C LEU A 752 -2.15 48.22 1.51
N SER A 753 -2.78 48.00 2.67
CA SER A 753 -2.89 48.94 3.79
C SER A 753 -1.59 49.03 4.61
N PRO A 754 -0.98 50.23 4.82
CA PRO A 754 0.32 50.34 5.48
C PRO A 754 0.40 49.70 6.88
N GLY A 755 -0.63 49.85 7.70
CA GLY A 755 -0.69 49.32 9.07
C GLY A 755 -0.92 47.81 9.19
N GLN A 756 -0.99 47.07 8.08
CA GLN A 756 -1.35 45.65 8.04
C GLN A 756 -0.29 44.81 7.31
N LEU A 757 0.95 45.31 7.20
CA LEU A 757 2.03 44.69 6.45
C LEU A 757 3.13 44.14 7.36
N CYS A 758 3.34 42.82 7.32
CA CYS A 758 4.55 42.19 7.82
C CYS A 758 5.50 41.89 6.65
N ILE A 759 6.76 42.32 6.78
CA ILE A 759 7.81 42.16 5.77
C ILE A 759 8.84 41.14 6.30
N ARG A 760 9.12 40.06 5.55
CA ARG A 760 10.12 39.04 5.90
C ARG A 760 11.17 38.88 4.81
N HIS A 761 12.42 38.64 5.20
CA HIS A 761 13.59 38.56 4.29
C HIS A 761 14.64 37.55 4.78
N GLY A 762 15.54 37.12 3.88
CA GLY A 762 16.60 36.16 4.18
C GLY A 762 16.14 34.69 4.21
N PHE A 763 17.06 33.79 4.58
CA PHE A 763 16.78 32.35 4.71
C PHE A 763 17.44 31.78 5.99
N PRO A 764 16.68 31.17 6.93
CA PRO A 764 15.22 31.13 6.97
C PRO A 764 14.61 32.55 7.06
N PRO A 765 13.39 32.80 6.54
CA PRO A 765 12.81 34.14 6.48
C PRO A 765 12.62 34.77 7.86
N ARG A 766 13.29 35.91 8.10
CA ARG A 766 13.17 36.70 9.33
C ARG A 766 12.38 37.97 9.09
N GLU A 767 11.55 38.30 10.07
CA GLU A 767 10.81 39.55 10.10
C GLU A 767 11.76 40.74 10.09
N LEU A 768 11.43 41.75 9.29
CA LEU A 768 12.07 43.05 9.26
C LEU A 768 11.11 44.04 9.94
N PRO A 769 11.22 44.26 11.27
CA PRO A 769 10.37 45.20 11.98
C PRO A 769 10.68 46.65 11.54
N PRO A 770 9.73 47.59 11.71
CA PRO A 770 10.00 49.00 11.49
C PRO A 770 11.12 49.51 12.42
N PRO A 771 12.06 50.33 11.91
CA PRO A 771 13.13 50.89 12.72
C PRO A 771 12.61 51.85 13.79
N ARG A 772 13.38 52.03 14.86
CA ARG A 772 13.09 52.97 15.94
C ARG A 772 13.10 54.42 15.42
N PRO A 773 12.44 55.38 16.10
CA PRO A 773 12.40 56.78 15.65
C PRO A 773 13.77 57.40 15.37
N GLU A 774 14.78 57.00 16.15
CA GLU A 774 16.20 57.37 16.01
C GLU A 774 16.87 56.85 14.71
N ASP A 775 16.34 55.78 14.10
CA ASP A 775 16.92 55.07 12.96
C ASP A 775 16.07 55.14 11.67
N GLN A 776 14.95 55.87 11.64
CA GLN A 776 14.00 55.83 10.50
C GLN A 776 14.60 56.26 9.15
N ASN A 777 15.64 57.11 9.18
CA ASN A 777 16.36 57.59 8.01
C ASN A 777 17.52 56.68 7.58
N GLN A 778 17.75 55.54 8.27
CA GLN A 778 18.76 54.57 7.85
C GLN A 778 18.27 53.71 6.66
N PRO A 779 19.16 53.36 5.71
CA PRO A 779 18.80 52.55 4.56
C PRO A 779 18.60 51.07 4.93
N VAL A 780 17.64 50.40 4.29
CA VAL A 780 17.37 48.99 4.58
C VAL A 780 18.54 48.11 4.12
N ALA A 781 18.95 47.17 4.98
CA ALA A 781 20.09 46.26 4.80
C ALA A 781 19.87 45.13 3.76
N LEU A 782 19.11 45.42 2.69
CA LEU A 782 18.87 44.53 1.55
C LEU A 782 19.97 44.66 0.49
N GLN A 783 20.18 43.57 -0.26
CA GLN A 783 21.12 43.45 -1.37
C GLN A 783 20.40 43.25 -2.71
N HIS A 784 21.14 43.37 -3.82
CA HIS A 784 20.60 43.11 -5.15
C HIS A 784 20.40 41.61 -5.36
N GLY A 785 19.19 41.19 -5.71
CA GLY A 785 18.78 39.79 -5.87
C GLY A 785 17.97 39.23 -4.69
N ASP A 786 17.85 39.97 -3.58
CA ASP A 786 17.13 39.51 -2.39
C ASP A 786 15.65 39.19 -2.68
N ARG A 787 15.14 38.20 -1.94
CA ARG A 787 13.73 37.80 -1.95
C ARG A 787 13.07 38.23 -0.64
N ILE A 788 11.95 38.92 -0.76
CA ILE A 788 11.11 39.37 0.35
C ILE A 788 9.74 38.71 0.23
N SER A 789 9.25 38.18 1.34
CA SER A 789 7.86 37.70 1.47
C SER A 789 7.04 38.70 2.31
N VAL A 790 5.82 38.99 1.87
CA VAL A 790 4.94 39.99 2.49
C VAL A 790 3.61 39.36 2.90
N GLU A 791 3.28 39.51 4.18
CA GLU A 791 2.08 38.97 4.81
C GLU A 791 1.11 40.10 5.15
N ALA A 792 -0.15 39.95 4.73
CA ALA A 792 -1.21 40.89 5.05
C ALA A 792 -1.91 40.43 6.34
N LEU A 793 -1.74 41.20 7.41
CA LEU A 793 -2.32 40.93 8.72
C LEU A 793 -3.80 41.33 8.71
N LYS A 794 -4.69 40.38 9.02
CA LYS A 794 -6.12 40.66 9.16
C LYS A 794 -6.39 41.43 10.45
N GLU A 795 -7.37 42.34 10.40
CA GLU A 795 -7.88 43.04 11.58
C GLU A 795 -8.34 42.07 12.67
N SER A 796 -7.74 42.22 13.86
CA SER A 796 -8.26 41.68 15.10
C SER A 796 -9.17 42.71 15.76
N SER A 797 -10.47 42.44 15.85
CA SER A 797 -11.34 43.15 16.78
C SER A 797 -10.82 43.00 18.21
N PRO A 798 -10.94 44.04 19.06
CA PRO A 798 -10.36 44.04 20.40
C PRO A 798 -11.11 43.11 21.38
N ASP A 799 -10.61 43.11 22.63
CA ASP A 799 -11.12 42.45 23.84
C ASP A 799 -10.88 40.94 24.00
N THR A 800 -10.26 40.46 25.09
CA THR A 800 -9.48 41.16 26.14
C THR A 800 -8.42 40.21 26.71
N GLN A 801 -7.17 40.66 26.87
CA GLN A 801 -6.23 40.13 27.86
C GLN A 801 -5.58 41.29 28.61
N MET A 802 -5.86 41.41 29.91
CA MET A 802 -5.07 42.23 30.82
C MET A 802 -4.10 41.35 31.61
N THR A 803 -2.85 41.39 31.19
CA THR A 803 -1.69 41.05 32.03
C THR A 803 -1.54 42.06 33.16
N GLN A 804 -1.12 41.60 34.35
CA GLN A 804 -0.16 42.24 35.28
C GLN A 804 -0.06 41.34 36.54
N THR A 805 1.02 40.60 36.80
CA THR A 805 2.39 40.98 37.21
C THR A 805 2.53 41.51 38.65
N HIS A 806 3.12 40.65 39.50
CA HIS A 806 3.98 40.94 40.66
C HIS A 806 3.52 41.87 41.79
N THR A 807 3.61 41.35 43.01
CA THR A 807 4.31 42.03 44.11
C THR A 807 4.96 40.99 45.04
N HIS A 808 6.16 41.26 45.54
CA HIS A 808 6.87 40.38 46.48
C HIS A 808 6.78 40.91 47.91
N ALA A 809 6.80 39.99 48.88
CA ALA A 809 7.35 40.23 50.22
C ALA A 809 8.25 39.02 50.60
N PRO A 810 9.31 39.20 51.42
CA PRO A 810 10.40 38.22 51.53
C PRO A 810 10.45 37.45 52.86
N GLN A 811 11.53 36.65 53.04
CA GLN A 811 11.95 35.81 54.19
C GLN A 811 11.58 34.31 54.04
N THR A 812 12.50 33.35 54.23
CA THR A 812 13.97 33.35 54.45
C THR A 812 14.66 32.25 53.62
N HIS A 813 15.97 32.41 53.34
CA HIS A 813 16.78 31.40 52.65
C HIS A 813 17.58 30.52 53.61
N ALA A 814 17.63 29.22 53.30
CA ALA A 814 18.79 28.35 53.50
C ALA A 814 19.01 27.56 52.20
N HIS A 815 20.22 27.54 51.65
CA HIS A 815 20.48 26.96 50.33
C HIS A 815 20.85 25.48 50.39
N SER A 816 20.20 24.67 49.55
CA SER A 816 20.92 23.80 48.61
C SER A 816 20.01 23.43 47.42
N ASP A 817 20.60 23.41 46.23
CA ASP A 817 20.01 23.08 44.93
C ASP A 817 21.19 22.51 44.11
N PRO A 818 21.03 21.43 43.30
CA PRO A 818 20.57 21.67 41.94
C PRO A 818 19.71 20.56 41.28
N ARG A 819 18.79 21.01 40.42
CA ARG A 819 18.37 20.41 39.12
C ARG A 819 17.42 19.20 39.09
N LEU A 820 16.31 19.46 38.40
CA LEU A 820 15.61 18.59 37.44
C LEU A 820 16.41 17.37 36.94
N SER A 821 15.83 16.18 37.06
CA SER A 821 16.17 15.02 36.24
C SER A 821 14.92 14.21 35.89
N ARG A 822 15.00 13.41 34.81
CA ARG A 822 13.88 12.63 34.27
C ARG A 822 13.55 11.48 35.22
N THR A 823 12.29 11.35 35.66
CA THR A 823 11.78 10.06 36.19
C THR A 823 11.94 9.00 35.10
N SER A 824 12.37 7.81 35.51
CA SER A 824 12.90 6.82 34.57
C SER A 824 11.92 5.67 34.33
N SER A 825 12.06 4.98 33.19
CA SER A 825 11.27 3.79 32.87
C SER A 825 11.45 2.62 33.85
N ARG A 826 12.31 2.76 34.87
CA ARG A 826 12.67 1.72 35.84
C ARG A 826 11.68 1.64 37.00
N GLU A 827 11.25 2.78 37.55
CA GLU A 827 10.26 2.82 38.64
C GLU A 827 8.90 2.26 38.19
N LEU A 828 8.57 2.35 36.89
CA LEU A 828 7.40 1.71 36.31
C LEU A 828 7.57 0.19 36.16
N GLN A 829 8.80 -0.28 35.90
CA GLN A 829 9.13 -1.71 35.81
C GLN A 829 9.17 -2.37 37.19
N ASP A 830 9.77 -1.72 38.19
CA ASP A 830 9.88 -2.23 39.55
C ASP A 830 8.49 -2.41 40.21
N ASN A 831 7.49 -1.61 39.82
CA ASN A 831 6.08 -1.82 40.21
C ASN A 831 5.45 -3.04 39.51
N ILE A 832 5.72 -3.26 38.22
CA ILE A 832 5.24 -4.44 37.47
C ILE A 832 5.82 -5.73 38.06
N ASP A 833 7.10 -5.72 38.45
CA ASP A 833 7.77 -6.89 39.00
C ASP A 833 7.27 -7.21 40.43
N LEU A 834 6.79 -6.22 41.19
CA LEU A 834 6.06 -6.43 42.45
C LEU A 834 4.69 -7.12 42.25
N GLU A 835 3.88 -6.67 41.27
CA GLU A 835 2.59 -7.30 40.95
C GLU A 835 2.78 -8.76 40.47
N MET A 836 3.78 -9.00 39.61
CA MET A 836 4.16 -10.34 39.15
C MET A 836 4.58 -11.26 40.30
N SER A 837 5.31 -10.73 41.28
CA SER A 837 5.75 -11.50 42.47
C SER A 837 4.57 -11.96 43.33
N SER A 838 3.50 -11.16 43.41
CA SER A 838 2.28 -11.50 44.16
C SER A 838 1.46 -12.60 43.47
N LEU A 839 1.38 -12.55 42.12
CA LEU A 839 0.67 -13.56 41.32
C LEU A 839 1.30 -14.96 41.41
N CYS A 840 2.62 -15.06 41.47
CA CYS A 840 3.32 -16.33 41.63
C CYS A 840 3.03 -17.03 42.98
N LEU A 841 2.71 -16.29 44.05
CA LEU A 841 2.40 -16.89 45.35
C LEU A 841 1.00 -17.52 45.40
N LEU A 842 0.04 -16.96 44.66
CA LEU A 842 -1.32 -17.50 44.54
C LEU A 842 -1.38 -18.76 43.66
N ALA A 843 -0.50 -18.85 42.65
CA ALA A 843 -0.40 -20.02 41.76
C ALA A 843 0.29 -21.25 42.40
N ALA A 844 0.70 -21.17 43.68
CA ALA A 844 1.30 -22.26 44.44
C ALA A 844 0.39 -22.78 45.58
N LEU A 845 -0.85 -22.27 45.67
CA LEU A 845 -1.83 -22.57 46.73
C LEU A 845 -3.22 -22.97 46.18
N MET A 846 -3.30 -23.32 44.89
CA MET A 846 -4.44 -23.96 44.22
C MET A 846 -3.94 -25.06 43.28
#